data_AF-A0A9P7CR45-F1
#
_entry.id   AF-A0A9P7CR45-F1
#
_cell.length_a   1.000
_cell.length_b   1.000
_cell.length_c   1.000
_cell.angle_alpha   90.00
_cell.angle_beta   90.00
_cell.angle_gamma   90.00
#
_symmetry.space_group_name_H-M   'P 1'
#
loop_
_entity.id
_entity.type
_entity.pdbx_description
1 polymer ?
#
loop_
_entity_poly.entity_id
_entity_poly.type
_entity_poly.pdbx_seq_one_letter_code
_entity_poly.pdbx_strand_id
1 'polypeptide(L)'
;MKFSSELNSRIKEPWRDSYIQYAKLNIYLKSKLENRWTDKHEYEFISLIEHELKKVYRFVQMGIEQLNRRIDHCDILLEKKSVSFDYIADMLAKILVDTDELAKFHELNLVGFQKIIKKHDEHTSHNLHTFFFEKTMESFPLDKQRFDVLIVKISKMHDICRRQGIPWYANDPSACSEGADQTAFERATNKYWVHPDHITEVKAIILLHLPVHVFNQKKPYEASDAAVSSVYYDNNSLDNYHARLNRNKGAETIRIRWYGKSDQTNNDVYIERKTHRAEWLDDKSVKDRFKLKETQVNRFMSGLYTAENFKKDLESKEKMNSTIIKNSYFVAKGIQKSTLSRNLKPICRIFYNRTAFQFPGDQKLRISLDSNLTFIREDHLDGQIRRAKDNNGNINWRRSDIGIDYPFRNVNEDDIIRFPYAVLEIKIQSHLGQQTPDWLSALLNSHLVHEVPKFSKYVHGIGFLLKNYVSNSPPWVDELKYDIRKTATPSVGLSRSQSSKALFNGHHRRSLMSANGESEGVDKREPAERFREMVNLTSLNWTFDNTKFIEKLGDPVLDNETLKQENSNSFLASDVPDRTQVNGGSESMDKRNVVTKMFSGFKDKRRGQKEMAQEHLSVTPSALERGFKKPSRRGTLRKLDPKAFFSNERTFMSWLQFCAILLTIALNLLNDGDGISRFVGALFIIVSSLVCMYALARFHLRAFQLRTGRLSIRIDDIYGPGVLCLLLVTALAINFYLRAPLLFSPDRNKVLPNPIGHS
;
A
#
# COMPACT_ATOMS: atom_id res chain seq x y z
N MET A 1 16.71 -29.67 14.70
CA MET A 1 16.59 -30.86 13.83
C MET A 1 17.80 -30.95 12.91
N LYS A 2 18.25 -32.15 12.54
CA LYS A 2 19.32 -32.33 11.54
C LYS A 2 18.78 -31.89 10.17
N PHE A 3 19.48 -30.98 9.47
CA PHE A 3 19.04 -30.43 8.17
C PHE A 3 18.68 -31.49 7.13
N SER A 4 19.36 -32.64 7.11
CA SER A 4 19.01 -33.75 6.21
C SER A 4 17.56 -34.24 6.38
N SER A 5 17.02 -34.21 7.60
CA SER A 5 15.62 -34.57 7.86
C SER A 5 14.66 -33.49 7.38
N GLU A 6 15.04 -32.22 7.55
CA GLU A 6 14.28 -31.06 7.06
C GLU A 6 14.22 -31.07 5.53
N LEU A 7 15.36 -31.29 4.86
CA LEU A 7 15.44 -31.44 3.40
C LEU A 7 14.51 -32.55 2.92
N ASN A 8 14.63 -33.76 3.47
CA ASN A 8 13.80 -34.90 3.08
C ASN A 8 12.29 -34.65 3.26
N SER A 9 11.89 -33.93 4.31
CA SER A 9 10.48 -33.60 4.54
C SER A 9 9.88 -32.61 3.54
N ARG A 10 10.73 -31.87 2.80
CA ARG A 10 10.34 -30.80 1.88
C ARG A 10 10.60 -31.13 0.41
N ILE A 11 11.23 -32.28 0.14
CA ILE A 11 11.47 -32.72 -1.22
C ILE A 11 10.13 -32.96 -1.90
N LYS A 12 9.99 -32.34 -3.08
CA LYS A 12 8.94 -32.70 -4.03
C LYS A 12 9.35 -33.98 -4.74
N GLU A 13 8.63 -35.07 -4.49
CA GLU A 13 9.00 -36.42 -4.95
C GLU A 13 9.33 -36.52 -6.45
N PRO A 14 8.56 -35.90 -7.38
CA PRO A 14 8.92 -35.89 -8.80
C PRO A 14 10.29 -35.30 -9.14
N TRP A 15 10.89 -34.50 -8.26
CA TRP A 15 12.16 -33.80 -8.47
C TRP A 15 13.28 -34.32 -7.57
N ARG A 16 13.04 -35.42 -6.83
CA ARG A 16 13.97 -35.96 -5.82
C ARG A 16 15.41 -36.10 -6.32
N ASP A 17 15.59 -36.60 -7.54
CA ASP A 17 16.93 -36.83 -8.10
C ASP A 17 17.66 -35.54 -8.49
N SER A 18 16.90 -34.49 -8.79
CA SER A 18 17.42 -33.17 -9.13
C SER A 18 17.88 -32.38 -7.90
N TYR A 19 17.40 -32.72 -6.70
CA TYR A 19 17.87 -32.11 -5.45
C TYR A 19 19.34 -32.47 -5.15
N ILE A 20 19.99 -31.59 -4.37
CA ILE A 20 21.30 -31.85 -3.77
C ILE A 20 21.26 -33.12 -2.93
N GLN A 21 22.20 -34.01 -3.18
CA GLN A 21 22.38 -35.25 -2.42
C GLN A 21 23.10 -34.99 -1.10
N TYR A 22 22.52 -34.12 -0.26
CA TYR A 22 23.13 -33.64 1.00
C TYR A 22 23.54 -34.79 1.93
N ALA A 23 22.71 -35.84 2.02
CA ALA A 23 23.02 -37.01 2.83
C ALA A 23 24.30 -37.72 2.37
N LYS A 24 24.50 -37.89 1.05
CA LYS A 24 25.69 -38.52 0.48
C LYS A 24 26.94 -37.69 0.74
N LEU A 25 26.87 -36.37 0.50
CA LEU A 25 27.97 -35.44 0.78
C LEU A 25 28.35 -35.43 2.27
N ASN A 26 27.36 -35.44 3.15
CA ASN A 26 27.57 -35.45 4.59
C ASN A 26 28.14 -36.79 5.10
N ILE A 27 27.74 -37.92 4.50
CA ILE A 27 28.34 -39.23 4.82
C ILE A 27 29.79 -39.27 4.34
N TYR A 28 30.07 -38.80 3.13
CA TYR A 28 31.43 -38.72 2.60
C TYR A 28 32.34 -37.86 3.48
N LEU A 29 31.88 -36.66 3.87
CA LEU A 29 32.62 -35.77 4.77
C LEU A 29 32.98 -36.48 6.09
N LYS A 30 32.01 -37.16 6.71
CA LYS A 30 32.22 -37.86 7.98
C LYS A 30 33.17 -39.06 7.88
N SER A 31 33.00 -39.90 6.86
CA SER A 31 33.82 -41.11 6.71
C SER A 31 35.29 -40.78 6.40
N LYS A 32 35.54 -39.65 5.73
CA LYS A 32 36.90 -39.18 5.43
C LYS A 32 37.53 -38.41 6.59
N LEU A 33 36.74 -37.71 7.41
CA LEU A 33 37.23 -37.06 8.64
C LEU A 33 37.81 -38.08 9.64
N GLU A 34 37.24 -39.29 9.72
CA GLU A 34 37.77 -40.37 10.56
C GLU A 34 39.20 -40.80 10.17
N ASN A 35 39.60 -40.60 8.92
CA ASN A 35 40.88 -41.05 8.35
C ASN A 35 41.92 -39.93 8.14
N ARG A 36 41.73 -38.76 8.78
CA ARG A 36 42.42 -37.48 8.50
C ARG A 36 42.13 -36.93 7.10
N TRP A 37 41.76 -35.65 7.06
CA TRP A 37 41.48 -34.95 5.81
C TRP A 37 42.77 -34.70 5.02
N THR A 38 42.79 -35.02 3.72
CA THR A 38 43.96 -34.87 2.84
C THR A 38 43.60 -34.05 1.61
N ASP A 39 44.59 -33.49 0.92
CA ASP A 39 44.38 -32.68 -0.30
C ASP A 39 43.68 -33.48 -1.42
N LYS A 40 43.88 -34.80 -1.46
CA LYS A 40 43.16 -35.67 -2.39
C LYS A 40 41.66 -35.73 -2.05
N HIS A 41 41.31 -35.83 -0.77
CA HIS A 41 39.93 -35.81 -0.31
C HIS A 41 39.28 -34.44 -0.56
N GLU A 42 40.04 -33.35 -0.40
CA GLU A 42 39.59 -31.98 -0.74
C GLU A 42 39.21 -31.89 -2.22
N TYR A 43 40.09 -32.34 -3.12
CA TYR A 43 39.84 -32.32 -4.57
C TYR A 43 38.62 -33.18 -4.96
N GLU A 44 38.51 -34.39 -4.42
CA GLU A 44 37.35 -35.27 -4.65
C GLU A 44 36.05 -34.62 -4.15
N PHE A 45 36.07 -34.00 -2.97
CA PHE A 45 34.91 -33.35 -2.39
C PHE A 45 34.46 -32.12 -3.20
N ILE A 46 35.42 -31.29 -3.64
CA ILE A 46 35.17 -30.17 -4.55
C ILE A 46 34.49 -30.65 -5.83
N SER A 47 35.00 -31.72 -6.44
CA SER A 47 34.44 -32.29 -7.67
C SER A 47 33.00 -32.78 -7.49
N LEU A 48 32.71 -33.43 -6.35
CA LEU A 48 31.34 -33.86 -6.01
C LEU A 48 30.38 -32.67 -5.83
N ILE A 49 30.84 -31.63 -5.14
CA ILE A 49 30.05 -30.40 -4.93
C ILE A 49 29.80 -29.69 -6.27
N GLU A 50 30.80 -29.56 -7.12
CA GLU A 50 30.67 -28.94 -8.44
C GLU A 50 29.69 -29.72 -9.33
N HIS A 51 29.77 -31.06 -9.32
CA HIS A 51 28.84 -31.92 -10.05
C HIS A 51 27.38 -31.69 -9.59
N GLU A 52 27.15 -31.69 -8.28
CA GLU A 52 25.82 -31.45 -7.70
C GLU A 52 25.33 -30.02 -7.98
N LEU A 53 26.20 -29.01 -7.91
CA LEU A 53 25.86 -27.63 -8.23
C LEU A 53 25.43 -27.49 -9.69
N LYS A 54 26.22 -28.04 -10.62
CA LYS A 54 25.92 -28.04 -12.06
C LYS A 54 24.59 -28.72 -12.37
N LYS A 55 24.30 -29.85 -11.69
CA LYS A 55 23.01 -30.56 -11.80
C LYS A 55 21.84 -29.67 -11.39
N VAL A 56 21.90 -29.10 -10.17
CA VAL A 56 20.84 -28.21 -9.65
C VAL A 56 20.68 -26.98 -10.53
N TYR A 57 21.79 -26.34 -10.91
CA TYR A 57 21.80 -25.15 -11.76
C TYR A 57 21.13 -25.39 -13.10
N ARG A 58 21.50 -26.48 -13.81
CA ARG A 58 20.88 -26.86 -15.08
C ARG A 58 19.38 -27.10 -14.94
N PHE A 59 18.95 -27.78 -13.88
CA PHE A 59 17.53 -28.02 -13.63
C PHE A 59 16.76 -26.71 -13.43
N VAL A 60 17.29 -25.77 -12.63
CA VAL A 60 16.66 -24.46 -12.40
C VAL A 60 16.61 -23.65 -13.70
N GLN A 61 17.70 -23.61 -14.46
CA GLN A 61 17.78 -22.88 -15.72
C GLN A 61 16.77 -23.41 -16.76
N MET A 62 16.71 -24.74 -16.94
CA MET A 62 15.72 -25.38 -17.81
C MET A 62 14.29 -25.11 -17.35
N GLY A 63 14.03 -25.13 -16.03
CA GLY A 63 12.73 -24.81 -15.47
C GLY A 63 12.30 -23.37 -15.76
N ILE A 64 13.20 -22.39 -15.59
CA ILE A 64 12.95 -20.98 -15.90
C ILE A 64 12.67 -20.80 -17.40
N GLU A 65 13.43 -21.47 -18.26
CA GLU A 65 13.23 -21.39 -19.72
C GLU A 65 11.88 -21.99 -20.14
N GLN A 66 11.50 -23.14 -19.59
CA GLN A 66 10.19 -23.75 -19.83
C GLN A 66 9.03 -22.85 -19.37
N LEU A 67 9.17 -22.20 -18.21
CA LEU A 67 8.18 -21.24 -17.72
C LEU A 67 8.08 -20.02 -18.65
N ASN A 68 9.21 -19.46 -19.11
CA ASN A 68 9.20 -18.36 -20.08
C ASN A 68 8.49 -18.75 -21.37
N ARG A 69 8.82 -19.91 -21.97
CA ARG A 69 8.16 -20.37 -23.21
C ARG A 69 6.64 -20.48 -23.06
N ARG A 70 6.16 -20.93 -21.89
CA ARG A 70 4.72 -21.01 -21.59
C ARG A 70 4.08 -19.64 -21.40
N ILE A 71 4.80 -18.68 -20.81
CA ILE A 71 4.36 -17.28 -20.71
C ILE A 71 4.29 -16.66 -22.10
N ASP A 72 5.33 -16.80 -22.91
CA ASP A 72 5.37 -16.25 -24.28
C ASP A 72 4.25 -16.85 -25.14
N HIS A 73 3.95 -18.15 -24.98
CA HIS A 73 2.78 -18.77 -25.61
C HIS A 73 1.45 -18.12 -25.19
N CYS A 74 1.28 -17.80 -23.90
CA CYS A 74 0.10 -17.09 -23.43
C CYS A 74 0.01 -15.67 -24.00
N ASP A 75 1.15 -15.02 -24.29
CA ASP A 75 1.20 -13.67 -24.86
C ASP A 75 0.72 -13.69 -26.31
N ILE A 76 1.20 -14.66 -27.10
CA ILE A 76 0.72 -14.90 -28.46
C ILE A 76 -0.79 -15.18 -28.50
N LEU A 77 -1.32 -15.92 -27.52
CA LEU A 77 -2.76 -16.20 -27.44
C LEU A 77 -3.57 -14.93 -27.09
N LEU A 78 -3.03 -14.03 -26.26
CA LEU A 78 -3.64 -12.75 -25.95
C LEU A 78 -3.67 -11.81 -27.16
N GLU A 79 -2.58 -11.75 -27.92
CA GLU A 79 -2.48 -10.95 -29.14
C GLU A 79 -3.47 -11.40 -30.21
N LYS A 80 -3.58 -12.73 -30.41
CA LYS A 80 -4.49 -13.31 -31.40
C LYS A 80 -5.97 -13.26 -30.99
N LYS A 81 -6.27 -12.98 -29.72
CA LYS A 81 -7.63 -13.02 -29.12
C LYS A 81 -8.42 -14.30 -29.47
N SER A 82 -7.71 -15.42 -29.70
CA SER A 82 -8.30 -16.65 -30.23
C SER A 82 -9.01 -17.48 -29.16
N VAL A 83 -8.73 -17.22 -27.87
CA VAL A 83 -9.25 -17.98 -26.74
C VAL A 83 -9.79 -17.03 -25.67
N SER A 84 -10.76 -17.50 -24.89
CA SER A 84 -11.29 -16.75 -23.74
C SER A 84 -10.19 -16.34 -22.76
N PHE A 85 -10.25 -15.08 -22.30
CA PHE A 85 -9.35 -14.52 -21.29
C PHE A 85 -9.32 -15.34 -20.00
N ASP A 86 -10.43 -15.99 -19.63
CA ASP A 86 -10.49 -16.83 -18.43
C ASP A 86 -9.65 -18.10 -18.54
N TYR A 87 -9.56 -18.67 -19.74
CA TYR A 87 -8.70 -19.82 -19.99
C TYR A 87 -7.22 -19.43 -19.87
N ILE A 88 -6.85 -18.28 -20.44
CA ILE A 88 -5.50 -17.74 -20.34
C ILE A 88 -5.15 -17.41 -18.87
N ALA A 89 -6.08 -16.80 -18.12
CA ALA A 89 -5.90 -16.53 -16.70
C ALA A 89 -5.70 -17.82 -15.87
N ASP A 90 -6.41 -18.91 -16.19
CA ASP A 90 -6.21 -20.20 -15.52
C ASP A 90 -4.85 -20.82 -15.86
N MET A 91 -4.37 -20.67 -17.10
CA MET A 91 -3.01 -21.09 -17.48
C MET A 91 -1.94 -20.28 -16.76
N LEU A 92 -2.09 -18.96 -16.68
CA LEU A 92 -1.19 -18.08 -15.94
C LEU A 92 -1.16 -18.43 -14.45
N ALA A 93 -2.32 -18.73 -13.86
CA ALA A 93 -2.41 -19.19 -12.48
C ALA A 93 -1.67 -20.52 -12.25
N LYS A 94 -1.72 -21.45 -13.21
CA LYS A 94 -0.92 -22.69 -13.16
C LYS A 94 0.58 -22.41 -13.26
N ILE A 95 1.00 -21.54 -14.19
CA ILE A 95 2.40 -21.11 -14.33
C ILE A 95 2.90 -20.47 -13.03
N LEU A 96 2.05 -19.70 -12.35
CA LEU A 96 2.39 -19.06 -11.08
C LEU A 96 2.65 -20.07 -9.96
N VAL A 97 1.83 -21.12 -9.84
CA VAL A 97 2.09 -22.23 -8.90
C VAL A 97 3.35 -23.00 -9.27
N ASP A 98 3.59 -23.26 -10.57
CA ASP A 98 4.83 -23.90 -11.02
C ASP A 98 6.06 -23.04 -10.69
N THR A 99 5.93 -21.71 -10.78
CA THR A 99 7.00 -20.75 -10.44
C THR A 99 7.30 -20.77 -8.94
N ASP A 100 6.27 -20.84 -8.08
CA ASP A 100 6.43 -20.98 -6.63
C ASP A 100 7.18 -22.27 -6.26
N GLU A 101 6.77 -23.41 -6.84
CA GLU A 101 7.42 -24.68 -6.57
C GLU A 101 8.89 -24.69 -7.01
N LEU A 102 9.20 -24.10 -8.18
CA LEU A 102 10.59 -23.99 -8.66
C LEU A 102 11.43 -23.05 -7.80
N ALA A 103 10.84 -21.96 -7.29
CA ALA A 103 11.51 -21.05 -6.36
C ALA A 103 11.82 -21.75 -5.03
N LYS A 104 10.87 -22.52 -4.48
CA LYS A 104 11.08 -23.33 -3.26
C LYS A 104 12.18 -24.39 -3.46
N PHE A 105 12.20 -25.04 -4.63
CA PHE A 105 13.28 -25.96 -5.01
C PHE A 105 14.64 -25.23 -5.01
N HIS A 106 14.72 -24.09 -5.69
CA HIS A 106 15.96 -23.30 -5.80
C HIS A 106 16.50 -22.88 -4.43
N GLU A 107 15.64 -22.32 -3.58
CA GLU A 107 16.03 -21.78 -2.27
C GLU A 107 16.47 -22.89 -1.31
N LEU A 108 15.76 -24.02 -1.28
CA LEU A 108 16.10 -25.16 -0.45
C LEU A 108 17.46 -25.77 -0.83
N ASN A 109 17.76 -25.86 -2.12
CA ASN A 109 19.07 -26.33 -2.59
C ASN A 109 20.19 -25.33 -2.28
N LEU A 110 19.95 -24.03 -2.45
CA LEU A 110 20.92 -22.98 -2.12
C LEU A 110 21.33 -23.04 -0.64
N VAL A 111 20.35 -23.18 0.27
CA VAL A 111 20.60 -23.39 1.70
C VAL A 111 21.35 -24.70 1.94
N GLY A 112 21.05 -25.75 1.17
CA GLY A 112 21.76 -27.02 1.24
C GLY A 112 23.26 -26.90 0.94
N PHE A 113 23.61 -26.18 -0.13
CA PHE A 113 25.01 -25.88 -0.46
C PHE A 113 25.70 -25.06 0.63
N GLN A 114 25.06 -23.98 1.10
CA GLN A 114 25.61 -23.15 2.18
C GLN A 114 25.88 -23.97 3.45
N LYS A 115 24.94 -24.85 3.84
CA LYS A 115 25.09 -25.68 5.04
C LYS A 115 26.17 -26.75 4.90
N ILE A 116 26.35 -27.37 3.73
CA ILE A 116 27.38 -28.40 3.55
C ILE A 116 28.78 -27.78 3.50
N ILE A 117 28.92 -26.61 2.87
CA ILE A 117 30.19 -25.86 2.80
C ILE A 117 30.56 -25.35 4.19
N LYS A 118 29.62 -24.72 4.89
CA LYS A 118 29.87 -24.27 6.27
C LYS A 118 30.32 -25.42 7.16
N LYS A 119 29.67 -26.57 7.02
CA LYS A 119 30.01 -27.77 7.78
C LYS A 119 31.40 -28.33 7.40
N HIS A 120 31.77 -28.25 6.13
CA HIS A 120 33.12 -28.61 5.69
C HIS A 120 34.15 -27.72 6.40
N ASP A 121 34.01 -26.40 6.28
CA ASP A 121 34.96 -25.42 6.84
C ASP A 121 35.01 -25.43 8.38
N GLU A 122 33.92 -25.82 9.05
CA GLU A 122 33.90 -26.02 10.51
C GLU A 122 34.71 -27.26 10.94
N HIS A 123 34.88 -28.26 10.05
CA HIS A 123 35.52 -29.54 10.36
C HIS A 123 36.89 -29.73 9.69
N THR A 124 37.22 -28.94 8.67
CA THR A 124 38.50 -28.98 7.97
C THR A 124 39.27 -27.68 8.21
N SER A 125 40.59 -27.72 8.09
CA SER A 125 41.43 -26.51 8.16
C SER A 125 41.47 -25.72 6.84
N HIS A 126 40.66 -26.11 5.87
CA HIS A 126 40.60 -25.50 4.54
C HIS A 126 39.41 -24.55 4.44
N ASN A 127 39.58 -23.45 3.70
CA ASN A 127 38.52 -22.48 3.45
C ASN A 127 37.88 -22.75 2.08
N LEU A 128 36.99 -23.73 2.03
CA LEU A 128 36.28 -24.08 0.81
C LEU A 128 35.25 -23.01 0.45
N HIS A 129 34.71 -22.28 1.43
CA HIS A 129 33.79 -21.17 1.20
C HIS A 129 34.34 -20.16 0.19
N THR A 130 35.58 -19.72 0.36
CA THR A 130 36.20 -18.74 -0.55
C THR A 130 36.32 -19.30 -1.96
N PHE A 131 36.88 -20.50 -2.12
CA PHE A 131 37.05 -21.15 -3.42
C PHE A 131 35.70 -21.43 -4.14
N PHE A 132 34.72 -21.97 -3.41
CA PHE A 132 33.41 -22.32 -3.96
C PHE A 132 32.63 -21.07 -4.41
N PHE A 133 32.63 -20.01 -3.60
CA PHE A 133 31.84 -18.82 -3.90
C PHE A 133 32.50 -17.86 -4.90
N GLU A 134 33.83 -17.82 -4.96
CA GLU A 134 34.56 -17.01 -5.94
C GLU A 134 34.66 -17.70 -7.29
N LYS A 135 35.00 -18.99 -7.35
CA LYS A 135 35.28 -19.67 -8.63
C LYS A 135 34.08 -20.45 -9.18
N THR A 136 33.45 -21.27 -8.33
CA THR A 136 32.40 -22.21 -8.77
C THR A 136 31.06 -21.49 -8.98
N MET A 137 30.68 -20.59 -8.07
CA MET A 137 29.43 -19.82 -8.17
C MET A 137 29.47 -18.74 -9.26
N GLU A 138 30.65 -18.28 -9.68
CA GLU A 138 30.77 -17.45 -10.89
C GLU A 138 30.48 -18.24 -12.16
N SER A 139 30.96 -19.48 -12.23
CA SER A 139 30.72 -20.39 -13.35
C SER A 139 29.26 -20.86 -13.42
N PHE A 140 28.65 -21.12 -12.25
CA PHE A 140 27.25 -21.56 -12.13
C PHE A 140 26.50 -20.68 -11.11
N PRO A 141 26.03 -19.48 -11.51
CA PRO A 141 25.47 -18.49 -10.61
C PRO A 141 24.04 -18.84 -10.20
N LEU A 142 23.92 -19.85 -9.31
CA LEU A 142 22.67 -20.29 -8.74
C LEU A 142 22.03 -19.18 -7.88
N ASP A 143 22.84 -18.47 -7.09
CA ASP A 143 22.41 -17.37 -6.23
C ASP A 143 21.89 -16.13 -6.98
N LYS A 144 22.33 -15.92 -8.22
CA LYS A 144 21.88 -14.82 -9.08
C LYS A 144 20.59 -15.13 -9.84
N GLN A 145 20.09 -16.37 -9.79
CA GLN A 145 18.80 -16.70 -10.40
C GLN A 145 17.67 -15.94 -9.69
N ARG A 146 16.80 -15.30 -10.49
CA ARG A 146 15.70 -14.45 -9.99
C ARG A 146 14.41 -14.82 -10.70
N PHE A 147 13.33 -14.95 -9.93
CA PHE A 147 11.99 -15.25 -10.43
C PHE A 147 11.11 -13.99 -10.61
N ASP A 148 11.58 -12.83 -10.14
CA ASP A 148 10.81 -11.58 -10.14
C ASP A 148 10.38 -11.14 -11.55
N VAL A 149 11.23 -11.36 -12.55
CA VAL A 149 10.93 -11.01 -13.95
C VAL A 149 9.73 -11.81 -14.47
N LEU A 150 9.66 -13.11 -14.15
CA LEU A 150 8.52 -13.96 -14.50
C LEU A 150 7.24 -13.45 -13.82
N ILE A 151 7.32 -13.13 -12.53
CA ILE A 151 6.18 -12.63 -11.74
C ILE A 151 5.64 -11.32 -12.35
N VAL A 152 6.52 -10.40 -12.77
CA VAL A 152 6.10 -9.15 -13.41
C VAL A 152 5.42 -9.40 -14.76
N LYS A 153 5.98 -10.28 -15.60
CA LYS A 153 5.35 -10.67 -16.89
C LYS A 153 3.97 -11.29 -16.67
N ILE A 154 3.88 -12.29 -15.78
CA ILE A 154 2.62 -12.94 -15.40
C ILE A 154 1.61 -11.91 -14.89
N SER A 155 2.05 -10.96 -14.06
CA SER A 155 1.18 -9.90 -13.53
C SER A 155 0.61 -9.02 -14.62
N LYS A 156 1.43 -8.60 -15.60
CA LYS A 156 0.97 -7.75 -16.71
C LYS A 156 -0.11 -8.47 -17.52
N MET A 157 0.11 -9.73 -17.84
CA MET A 157 -0.83 -10.54 -18.63
C MET A 157 -2.11 -10.87 -17.85
N HIS A 158 -1.98 -11.19 -16.56
CA HIS A 158 -3.12 -11.45 -15.69
C HIS A 158 -3.99 -10.20 -15.52
N ASP A 159 -3.40 -9.01 -15.45
CA ASP A 159 -4.12 -7.73 -15.43
C ASP A 159 -4.89 -7.49 -16.74
N ILE A 160 -4.28 -7.81 -17.89
CA ILE A 160 -4.96 -7.75 -19.20
C ILE A 160 -6.16 -8.71 -19.25
N CYS A 161 -5.99 -9.94 -18.77
CA CYS A 161 -7.06 -10.94 -18.72
C CYS A 161 -8.22 -10.47 -17.82
N ARG A 162 -7.90 -9.89 -16.66
CA ARG A 162 -8.90 -9.37 -15.72
C ARG A 162 -9.73 -8.24 -16.32
N ARG A 163 -9.10 -7.38 -17.12
CA ARG A 163 -9.76 -6.27 -17.83
C ARG A 163 -10.37 -6.68 -19.17
N GLN A 164 -10.33 -7.97 -19.53
CA GLN A 164 -10.79 -8.47 -20.83
C GLN A 164 -10.20 -7.69 -22.03
N GLY A 165 -8.95 -7.23 -21.88
CA GLY A 165 -8.25 -6.44 -22.90
C GLY A 165 -8.55 -4.93 -22.92
N ILE A 166 -9.43 -4.40 -22.07
CA ILE A 166 -9.78 -2.97 -22.03
C ILE A 166 -8.66 -2.17 -21.36
N PRO A 167 -7.96 -1.24 -22.04
CA PRO A 167 -6.87 -0.46 -21.47
C PRO A 167 -7.28 0.43 -20.28
N TRP A 168 -6.36 0.69 -19.35
CA TRP A 168 -6.62 1.56 -18.18
C TRP A 168 -7.12 2.96 -18.54
N TYR A 169 -6.63 3.53 -19.65
CA TYR A 169 -7.01 4.87 -20.12
C TYR A 169 -8.42 4.95 -20.73
N ALA A 170 -9.06 3.82 -21.03
CA ALA A 170 -10.39 3.81 -21.63
C ALA A 170 -11.49 4.22 -20.63
N ASN A 171 -11.26 3.99 -19.32
CA ASN A 171 -12.25 4.28 -18.28
C ASN A 171 -11.93 5.53 -17.45
N ASP A 172 -10.67 5.95 -17.36
CA ASP A 172 -10.29 7.18 -16.65
C ASP A 172 -8.95 7.75 -17.18
N PRO A 173 -8.96 8.83 -17.98
CA PRO A 173 -7.75 9.50 -18.48
C PRO A 173 -6.83 10.04 -17.38
N SER A 174 -7.35 10.22 -16.15
CA SER A 174 -6.59 10.75 -15.01
C SER A 174 -5.74 9.69 -14.29
N ALA A 175 -6.03 8.40 -14.50
CA ALA A 175 -5.34 7.27 -13.85
C ALA A 175 -3.87 7.08 -14.31
N CYS A 176 -3.51 7.64 -15.47
CA CYS A 176 -2.15 7.63 -16.02
C CYS A 176 -1.25 8.75 -15.47
N SER A 177 -1.77 9.61 -14.58
CA SER A 177 -0.97 10.64 -13.94
C SER A 177 0.15 9.98 -13.12
N GLU A 178 1.38 10.04 -13.65
CA GLU A 178 2.59 9.59 -12.98
C GLU A 178 2.60 10.10 -11.54
N GLY A 179 2.40 9.16 -10.60
CA GLY A 179 2.50 9.34 -9.16
C GLY A 179 2.54 10.79 -8.69
N ALA A 180 1.39 11.47 -8.71
CA ALA A 180 1.23 12.66 -7.91
C ALA A 180 1.52 12.22 -6.46
N ASP A 181 2.73 12.53 -5.99
CA ASP A 181 3.16 12.39 -4.61
C ASP A 181 2.28 13.34 -3.78
N GLN A 182 1.02 12.99 -3.56
CA GLN A 182 0.18 13.72 -2.62
C GLN A 182 0.73 13.41 -1.23
N THR A 183 1.35 14.44 -0.66
CA THR A 183 2.29 14.39 0.46
C THR A 183 1.64 14.19 1.82
N ALA A 184 0.31 14.18 1.96
CA ALA A 184 -0.32 14.11 3.27
C ALA A 184 -1.72 13.47 3.24
N PHE A 185 -1.79 12.15 3.44
CA PHE A 185 -3.01 11.51 3.92
C PHE A 185 -2.68 10.50 5.00
N GLU A 186 -3.62 10.31 5.93
CA GLU A 186 -3.52 9.30 6.97
C GLU A 186 -3.60 7.90 6.35
N ARG A 187 -2.53 7.13 6.55
CA ARG A 187 -2.43 5.74 6.11
C ARG A 187 -2.08 4.87 7.31
N ALA A 188 -2.96 3.93 7.64
CA ALA A 188 -2.59 2.83 8.53
C ALA A 188 -1.52 2.01 7.81
N THR A 189 -0.35 1.85 8.45
CA THR A 189 0.77 1.08 7.89
C THR A 189 1.13 -0.05 8.82
N ASN A 190 0.85 -1.28 8.40
CA ASN A 190 1.21 -2.49 9.15
C ASN A 190 2.37 -3.19 8.44
N LYS A 191 3.22 -3.83 9.24
CA LYS A 191 4.42 -4.52 8.74
C LYS A 191 4.47 -5.93 9.29
N TYR A 192 4.85 -6.85 8.42
CA TYR A 192 4.94 -8.27 8.71
C TYR A 192 6.29 -8.80 8.20
N TRP A 193 6.82 -9.79 8.89
CA TRP A 193 7.92 -10.61 8.38
C TRP A 193 7.36 -11.80 7.62
N VAL A 194 8.05 -12.16 6.54
CA VAL A 194 7.73 -13.31 5.69
C VAL A 194 8.99 -14.16 5.62
N HIS A 195 8.88 -15.44 5.96
CA HIS A 195 10.00 -16.36 5.84
C HIS A 195 10.38 -16.54 4.35
N PRO A 196 11.67 -16.66 4.00
CA PRO A 196 12.12 -16.84 2.61
C PRO A 196 11.33 -17.91 1.83
N ASP A 197 11.13 -19.09 2.45
CA ASP A 197 10.29 -20.20 1.96
C ASP A 197 8.87 -19.80 1.46
N HIS A 198 8.31 -18.68 1.93
CA HIS A 198 6.95 -18.22 1.60
C HIS A 198 6.92 -16.96 0.75
N ILE A 199 8.06 -16.40 0.33
CA ILE A 199 8.11 -15.13 -0.43
C ILE A 199 7.33 -15.26 -1.74
N THR A 200 7.63 -16.29 -2.54
CA THR A 200 7.00 -16.47 -3.86
C THR A 200 5.51 -16.81 -3.74
N GLU A 201 5.16 -17.60 -2.74
CA GLU A 201 3.78 -17.95 -2.39
C GLU A 201 2.95 -16.71 -2.03
N VAL A 202 3.47 -15.84 -1.15
CA VAL A 202 2.82 -14.58 -0.78
C VAL A 202 2.69 -13.65 -2.00
N LYS A 203 3.73 -13.53 -2.84
CA LYS A 203 3.66 -12.74 -4.08
C LYS A 203 2.56 -13.24 -5.00
N ALA A 204 2.45 -14.55 -5.16
CA ALA A 204 1.47 -15.18 -6.03
C ALA A 204 0.02 -14.97 -5.55
N ILE A 205 -0.24 -15.11 -4.25
CA ILE A 205 -1.56 -14.84 -3.66
C ILE A 205 -1.95 -13.37 -3.86
N ILE A 206 -1.03 -12.44 -3.60
CA ILE A 206 -1.30 -11.00 -3.79
C ILE A 206 -1.54 -10.69 -5.28
N LEU A 207 -0.78 -11.29 -6.20
CA LEU A 207 -0.88 -11.06 -7.64
C LEU A 207 -2.27 -11.40 -8.22
N LEU A 208 -2.96 -12.39 -7.63
CA LEU A 208 -4.34 -12.70 -8.02
C LEU A 208 -5.31 -11.56 -7.78
N HIS A 209 -5.02 -10.66 -6.83
CA HIS A 209 -5.90 -9.56 -6.43
C HIS A 209 -5.35 -8.20 -6.85
N LEU A 210 -4.04 -7.99 -6.86
CA LEU A 210 -3.39 -6.72 -7.17
C LEU A 210 -2.26 -6.91 -8.18
N PRO A 211 -2.21 -6.12 -9.27
CA PRO A 211 -1.10 -6.19 -10.21
C PRO A 211 0.18 -5.61 -9.59
N VAL A 212 1.32 -6.11 -10.07
CA VAL A 212 2.64 -5.55 -9.77
C VAL A 212 2.76 -4.18 -10.43
N HIS A 213 3.09 -3.19 -9.62
CA HIS A 213 3.31 -1.82 -10.07
C HIS A 213 4.73 -1.64 -10.61
N VAL A 214 4.83 -1.43 -11.93
CA VAL A 214 6.09 -1.14 -12.62
C VAL A 214 6.20 0.37 -12.83
N PHE A 215 7.26 0.98 -12.28
CA PHE A 215 7.46 2.44 -12.31
C PHE A 215 7.79 2.97 -13.70
N ASN A 216 8.73 2.32 -14.41
CA ASN A 216 9.10 2.70 -15.77
C ASN A 216 8.52 1.72 -16.77
N GLN A 217 7.42 2.10 -17.43
CA GLN A 217 6.75 1.28 -18.43
C GLN A 217 7.40 1.38 -19.83
N LYS A 218 8.36 2.31 -20.02
CA LYS A 218 9.00 2.55 -21.34
C LYS A 218 10.06 1.51 -21.69
N LYS A 219 10.66 0.87 -20.68
CA LYS A 219 11.70 -0.15 -20.86
C LYS A 219 11.20 -1.52 -20.38
N PRO A 220 11.73 -2.63 -20.92
CA PRO A 220 11.46 -3.95 -20.37
C PRO A 220 11.96 -4.02 -18.92
N TYR A 221 11.21 -4.75 -18.09
CA TYR A 221 11.54 -4.90 -16.68
C TYR A 221 12.75 -5.82 -16.50
N GLU A 222 13.77 -5.32 -15.82
CA GLU A 222 14.96 -6.09 -15.46
C GLU A 222 14.98 -6.41 -13.96
N ALA A 223 15.71 -7.47 -13.57
CA ALA A 223 15.89 -7.81 -12.16
C ALA A 223 16.59 -6.68 -11.36
N SER A 224 17.40 -5.87 -12.03
CA SER A 224 18.05 -4.68 -11.47
C SER A 224 17.02 -3.64 -11.00
N ASP A 225 15.88 -3.50 -11.67
CA ASP A 225 14.85 -2.50 -11.37
C ASP A 225 14.16 -2.74 -10.02
N ALA A 226 14.19 -3.97 -9.50
CA ALA A 226 13.71 -4.29 -8.17
C ALA A 226 14.59 -3.69 -7.06
N ALA A 227 15.87 -3.40 -7.35
CA ALA A 227 16.84 -2.99 -6.35
C ALA A 227 16.54 -1.59 -5.80
N VAL A 228 16.48 -1.48 -4.47
CA VAL A 228 16.35 -0.22 -3.76
C VAL A 228 17.47 -0.11 -2.74
N SER A 229 18.26 0.96 -2.86
CA SER A 229 19.28 1.28 -1.87
C SER A 229 18.92 2.59 -1.16
N SER A 230 19.20 2.67 0.14
CA SER A 230 18.97 3.87 0.93
C SER A 230 20.08 4.06 1.96
N VAL A 231 20.81 5.17 1.88
CA VAL A 231 21.84 5.54 2.87
C VAL A 231 21.21 6.48 3.89
N TYR A 232 21.24 6.09 5.16
CA TYR A 232 20.68 6.85 6.28
C TYR A 232 21.74 7.71 6.94
N TYR A 233 21.31 8.89 7.37
CA TYR A 233 22.15 9.90 7.99
C TYR A 233 21.86 10.03 9.48
N ASP A 234 22.92 10.07 10.28
CA ASP A 234 22.87 10.34 11.71
C ASP A 234 24.15 11.05 12.16
N ASN A 235 24.20 11.51 13.41
CA ASN A 235 25.43 12.06 13.97
C ASN A 235 26.21 11.00 14.77
N ASN A 236 27.38 11.37 15.28
CA ASN A 236 28.24 10.45 16.05
C ASN A 236 27.58 9.94 17.33
N SER A 237 26.65 10.72 17.90
CA SER A 237 25.88 10.36 19.11
C SER A 237 24.62 9.53 18.80
N LEU A 238 24.32 9.28 17.52
CA LEU A 238 23.14 8.55 17.06
C LEU A 238 21.81 9.15 17.57
N ASP A 239 21.70 10.48 17.59
CA ASP A 239 20.53 11.19 18.13
C ASP A 239 19.24 10.84 17.37
N ASN A 240 19.30 10.73 16.03
CA ASN A 240 18.11 10.39 15.25
C ASN A 240 17.69 8.95 15.53
N TYR A 241 18.63 8.02 15.72
CA TYR A 241 18.33 6.66 16.15
C TYR A 241 17.57 6.64 17.48
N HIS A 242 18.09 7.30 18.52
CA HIS A 242 17.46 7.35 19.83
C HIS A 242 16.08 8.01 19.80
N ALA A 243 15.95 9.14 19.10
CA ALA A 243 14.67 9.83 18.93
C ALA A 243 13.63 8.98 18.18
N ARG A 244 14.06 8.19 17.18
CA ARG A 244 13.19 7.29 16.42
C ARG A 244 12.82 6.03 17.19
N LEU A 245 13.72 5.49 18.00
CA LEU A 245 13.47 4.35 18.87
C LEU A 245 12.43 4.72 19.96
N ASN A 246 12.63 5.86 20.63
CA ASN A 246 11.74 6.37 21.67
C ASN A 246 10.44 7.00 21.11
N ARG A 247 10.37 7.20 19.78
CA ARG A 247 9.24 7.80 19.07
C ARG A 247 8.90 9.21 19.57
N ASN A 248 9.93 10.01 19.79
CA ASN A 248 9.78 11.40 20.19
C ASN A 248 8.97 12.18 19.14
N LYS A 249 8.16 13.14 19.59
CA LYS A 249 7.47 14.09 18.70
C LYS A 249 8.51 14.91 17.93
N GLY A 250 8.30 15.10 16.63
CA GLY A 250 9.27 15.74 15.74
C GLY A 250 10.48 14.88 15.36
N ALA A 251 10.55 13.59 15.74
CA ALA A 251 11.73 12.76 15.44
C ALA A 251 11.91 12.54 13.92
N GLU A 252 13.04 13.01 13.41
CA GLU A 252 13.37 13.00 11.98
C GLU A 252 14.20 11.78 11.58
N THR A 253 14.11 11.40 10.31
CA THR A 253 15.00 10.42 9.69
C THR A 253 15.28 10.87 8.27
N ILE A 254 16.55 11.14 7.97
CA ILE A 254 17.00 11.60 6.66
C ILE A 254 17.74 10.47 5.96
N ARG A 255 17.43 10.27 4.68
CA ARG A 255 18.06 9.24 3.85
C ARG A 255 18.16 9.66 2.40
N ILE A 256 19.19 9.17 1.73
CA ILE A 256 19.37 9.32 0.28
C ILE A 256 19.07 7.98 -0.36
N ARG A 257 18.16 7.97 -1.33
CA ARG A 257 17.62 6.75 -1.96
C ARG A 257 17.78 6.78 -3.46
N TRP A 258 18.14 5.65 -4.04
CA TRP A 258 18.12 5.43 -5.47
C TRP A 258 17.50 4.06 -5.81
N TYR A 259 17.09 3.91 -7.06
CA TYR A 259 16.44 2.72 -7.61
C TYR A 259 17.30 2.17 -8.74
N GLY A 260 17.40 0.85 -8.86
CA GLY A 260 18.15 0.21 -9.93
C GLY A 260 19.67 0.32 -9.81
N LYS A 261 20.35 0.03 -10.93
CA LYS A 261 21.78 0.28 -11.09
C LYS A 261 22.02 1.79 -11.18
N SER A 262 23.18 2.21 -10.67
CA SER A 262 23.63 3.59 -10.79
C SER A 262 24.30 3.76 -12.15
N ASP A 263 23.52 3.92 -13.23
CA ASP A 263 24.07 4.07 -14.57
C ASP A 263 24.45 5.54 -14.85
N GLN A 264 25.60 5.76 -15.48
CA GLN A 264 26.24 7.08 -15.62
C GLN A 264 25.40 8.15 -16.34
N THR A 265 24.31 7.77 -17.02
CA THR A 265 23.58 8.64 -17.94
C THR A 265 22.43 9.43 -17.30
N ASN A 266 21.88 9.02 -16.14
CA ASN A 266 20.81 9.78 -15.46
C ASN A 266 20.57 9.40 -13.98
N ASN A 267 21.59 9.57 -13.11
CA ASN A 267 21.51 9.22 -11.69
C ASN A 267 20.83 10.30 -10.82
N ASP A 268 19.53 10.51 -11.04
CA ASP A 268 18.71 11.22 -10.06
C ASP A 268 18.57 10.36 -8.80
N VAL A 269 18.93 10.93 -7.65
CA VAL A 269 18.69 10.36 -6.33
C VAL A 269 17.58 11.12 -5.62
N TYR A 270 16.86 10.42 -4.73
CA TYR A 270 15.84 11.01 -3.88
C TYR A 270 16.42 11.29 -2.51
N ILE A 271 16.43 12.57 -2.12
CA ILE A 271 16.73 12.97 -0.74
C ILE A 271 15.39 13.00 0.00
N GLU A 272 15.23 12.10 0.97
CA GLU A 272 13.97 11.86 1.68
C GLU A 272 14.11 12.18 3.17
N ARG A 273 13.10 12.84 3.72
CA ARG A 273 12.95 13.07 5.18
C ARG A 273 11.63 12.50 5.66
N LYS A 274 11.68 11.79 6.79
CA LYS A 274 10.50 11.35 7.53
C LYS A 274 10.47 12.02 8.90
N THR A 275 9.38 12.72 9.21
CA THR A 275 9.18 13.35 10.52
C THR A 275 8.05 12.65 11.25
N HIS A 276 8.30 12.17 12.48
CA HIS A 276 7.25 11.62 13.33
C HIS A 276 6.45 12.75 13.95
N ARG A 277 5.11 12.72 13.84
CA ARG A 277 4.21 13.68 14.49
C ARG A 277 4.70 15.12 14.36
N ALA A 278 4.64 15.62 13.13
CA ALA A 278 5.08 16.97 12.83
C ALA A 278 4.14 17.99 13.48
N GLU A 279 4.70 18.93 14.24
CA GLU A 279 3.93 19.97 14.95
C GLU A 279 3.11 20.83 13.99
N TRP A 280 3.65 21.09 12.79
CA TRP A 280 2.99 21.88 11.76
C TRP A 280 1.88 21.14 11.01
N LEU A 281 1.64 19.85 11.30
CA LEU A 281 0.64 19.03 10.61
C LEU A 281 -0.21 18.20 11.59
N ASP A 282 -0.72 18.83 12.65
CA ASP A 282 -1.70 18.24 13.57
C ASP A 282 -1.26 16.86 14.10
N ASP A 283 0.02 16.75 14.50
CA ASP A 283 0.65 15.52 15.00
C ASP A 283 0.64 14.32 14.03
N LYS A 284 0.51 14.56 12.73
CA LYS A 284 0.63 13.53 11.68
C LYS A 284 2.08 13.29 11.30
N SER A 285 2.40 12.06 10.91
CA SER A 285 3.74 11.72 10.42
C SER A 285 3.84 12.01 8.93
N VAL A 286 4.87 12.77 8.53
CA VAL A 286 5.04 13.26 7.15
C VAL A 286 6.26 12.62 6.50
N LYS A 287 6.18 12.41 5.18
CA LYS A 287 7.31 11.95 4.36
C LYS A 287 7.45 12.89 3.18
N ASP A 288 8.52 13.68 3.20
CA ASP A 288 8.86 14.62 2.14
C ASP A 288 10.08 14.13 1.35
N ARG A 289 10.16 14.51 0.07
CA ARG A 289 11.30 14.19 -0.78
C ARG A 289 11.48 15.19 -1.91
N PHE A 290 12.71 15.29 -2.41
CA PHE A 290 13.02 15.96 -3.68
C PHE A 290 14.09 15.17 -4.44
N LYS A 291 14.21 15.43 -5.75
CA LYS A 291 15.22 14.80 -6.61
C LYS A 291 16.45 15.69 -6.72
N LEU A 292 17.63 15.08 -6.69
CA LEU A 292 18.91 15.74 -6.89
C LEU A 292 19.82 14.86 -7.74
N LYS A 293 20.66 15.44 -8.59
CA LYS A 293 21.67 14.68 -9.33
C LYS A 293 22.72 14.14 -8.38
N GLU A 294 23.17 12.91 -8.58
CA GLU A 294 24.21 12.27 -7.76
C GLU A 294 25.46 13.14 -7.58
N THR A 295 25.92 13.80 -8.65
CA THR A 295 27.13 14.67 -8.63
C THR A 295 26.98 15.88 -7.70
N GLN A 296 25.75 16.31 -7.44
CA GLN A 296 25.46 17.46 -6.57
C GLN A 296 25.26 17.06 -5.10
N VAL A 297 25.12 15.76 -4.79
CA VAL A 297 24.78 15.28 -3.44
C VAL A 297 25.82 15.70 -2.40
N ASN A 298 27.10 15.42 -2.63
CA ASN A 298 28.16 15.77 -1.68
C ASN A 298 28.19 17.28 -1.40
N ARG A 299 28.06 18.10 -2.45
CA ARG A 299 28.04 19.57 -2.35
C ARG A 299 26.81 20.07 -1.60
N PHE A 300 25.66 19.45 -1.79
CA PHE A 300 24.43 19.83 -1.09
C PHE A 300 24.51 19.49 0.41
N MET A 301 25.00 18.29 0.73
CA MET A 301 25.11 17.82 2.12
C MET A 301 26.18 18.58 2.91
N SER A 302 27.25 19.07 2.26
CA SER A 302 28.26 19.93 2.89
C SER A 302 27.87 21.42 2.97
N GLY A 303 26.78 21.83 2.31
CA GLY A 303 26.34 23.23 2.25
C GLY A 303 26.99 24.07 1.14
N LEU A 304 27.93 23.52 0.37
CA LEU A 304 28.55 24.19 -0.80
C LEU A 304 27.55 24.47 -1.93
N TYR A 305 26.48 23.67 -2.01
CA TYR A 305 25.35 23.89 -2.91
C TYR A 305 24.11 24.13 -2.05
N THR A 306 23.69 25.39 -1.95
CA THR A 306 22.61 25.82 -1.06
C THR A 306 21.23 25.46 -1.61
N ALA A 307 20.23 25.42 -0.73
CA ALA A 307 18.84 25.27 -1.14
C ALA A 307 18.39 26.40 -2.10
N GLU A 308 18.95 27.60 -1.99
CA GLU A 308 18.71 28.71 -2.91
C GLU A 308 19.27 28.42 -4.32
N ASN A 309 20.47 27.83 -4.41
CA ASN A 309 21.03 27.40 -5.70
C ASN A 309 20.17 26.30 -6.32
N PHE A 310 19.69 25.35 -5.51
CA PHE A 310 18.74 24.32 -5.96
C PHE A 310 17.45 24.92 -6.52
N LYS A 311 16.90 25.95 -5.86
CA LYS A 311 15.72 26.66 -6.36
C LYS A 311 16.00 27.32 -7.72
N LYS A 312 17.13 28.02 -7.87
CA LYS A 312 17.53 28.66 -9.13
C LYS A 312 17.67 27.65 -10.28
N ASP A 313 18.29 26.50 -10.01
CA ASP A 313 18.46 25.41 -11.00
C ASP A 313 17.13 24.74 -11.40
N LEU A 314 16.10 24.83 -10.55
CA LEU A 314 14.75 24.38 -10.88
C LEU A 314 13.99 25.45 -11.68
N GLU A 315 14.14 26.73 -11.33
CA GLU A 315 13.51 27.85 -12.05
C GLU A 315 14.06 28.01 -13.47
N SER A 316 15.34 27.71 -13.69
CA SER A 316 15.95 27.72 -15.03
C SER A 316 15.44 26.62 -15.96
N LYS A 317 14.69 25.62 -15.43
CA LYS A 317 14.08 24.55 -16.22
C LYS A 317 12.61 24.92 -16.44
N GLU A 318 12.33 25.62 -17.53
CA GLU A 318 11.04 26.25 -17.90
C GLU A 318 9.77 25.34 -17.90
N LYS A 319 9.89 24.04 -17.57
CA LYS A 319 8.81 23.04 -17.63
C LYS A 319 8.20 22.66 -16.26
N MET A 320 8.48 23.36 -15.17
CA MET A 320 8.04 22.97 -13.81
C MET A 320 7.03 23.95 -13.21
N ASN A 321 5.93 23.42 -12.64
CA ASN A 321 4.92 24.21 -11.94
C ASN A 321 5.50 24.93 -10.72
N SER A 322 5.18 26.22 -10.56
CA SER A 322 5.69 27.08 -9.47
C SER A 322 5.41 26.52 -8.06
N THR A 323 4.30 25.82 -7.85
CA THR A 323 3.96 25.14 -6.59
C THR A 323 4.92 23.99 -6.25
N ILE A 324 5.31 23.20 -7.25
CA ILE A 324 6.23 22.06 -7.07
C ILE A 324 7.62 22.57 -6.67
N ILE A 325 8.06 23.67 -7.28
CA ILE A 325 9.32 24.34 -6.96
C ILE A 325 9.31 24.84 -5.52
N LYS A 326 8.26 25.56 -5.10
CA LYS A 326 8.12 26.04 -3.71
C LYS A 326 8.16 24.91 -2.68
N ASN A 327 7.44 23.82 -2.94
CA ASN A 327 7.43 22.64 -2.05
C ASN A 327 8.81 21.97 -2.00
N SER A 328 9.45 21.77 -3.15
CA SER A 328 10.79 21.16 -3.22
C SER A 328 11.84 22.01 -2.51
N TYR A 329 11.77 23.35 -2.66
CA TYR A 329 12.64 24.28 -1.93
C TYR A 329 12.44 24.20 -0.42
N PHE A 330 11.19 24.19 0.06
CA PHE A 330 10.88 24.06 1.49
C PHE A 330 11.50 22.79 2.08
N VAL A 331 11.36 21.67 1.38
CA VAL A 331 11.92 20.37 1.81
C VAL A 331 13.46 20.41 1.78
N ALA A 332 14.06 20.91 0.70
CA ALA A 332 15.51 21.02 0.56
C ALA A 332 16.12 21.89 1.67
N LYS A 333 15.53 23.06 1.94
CA LYS A 333 15.97 23.96 3.02
C LYS A 333 15.86 23.31 4.39
N GLY A 334 14.76 22.61 4.67
CA GLY A 334 14.55 21.89 5.94
C GLY A 334 15.56 20.76 6.16
N ILE A 335 15.85 19.99 5.10
CA ILE A 335 16.83 18.90 5.15
C ILE A 335 18.24 19.47 5.34
N GLN A 336 18.65 20.46 4.55
CA GLN A 336 19.99 21.06 4.65
C GLN A 336 20.22 21.70 6.03
N LYS A 337 19.24 22.42 6.57
CA LYS A 337 19.29 22.97 7.94
C LYS A 337 19.53 21.87 8.98
N SER A 338 18.79 20.76 8.87
CA SER A 338 18.88 19.64 9.83
C SER A 338 20.21 18.88 9.70
N THR A 339 20.70 18.68 8.48
CA THR A 339 22.00 18.07 8.20
C THR A 339 23.14 18.89 8.80
N LEU A 340 23.17 20.20 8.57
CA LEU A 340 24.25 21.07 9.05
C LEU A 340 24.18 21.29 10.56
N SER A 341 23.01 21.62 11.11
CA SER A 341 22.85 21.90 12.55
C SER A 341 23.16 20.71 13.45
N ARG A 342 22.86 19.49 12.99
CA ARG A 342 23.10 18.25 13.74
C ARG A 342 24.37 17.52 13.30
N ASN A 343 25.13 18.08 12.35
CA ASN A 343 26.34 17.47 11.77
C ASN A 343 26.10 16.02 11.31
N LEU A 344 25.05 15.81 10.51
CA LEU A 344 24.66 14.47 10.07
C LEU A 344 25.61 13.93 9.01
N LYS A 345 26.03 12.68 9.19
CA LYS A 345 26.91 11.93 8.29
C LYS A 345 26.22 10.63 7.87
N PRO A 346 26.62 10.02 6.76
CA PRO A 346 26.05 8.72 6.39
C PRO A 346 26.53 7.65 7.39
N ILE A 347 25.61 6.81 7.87
CA ILE A 347 25.88 5.81 8.92
C ILE A 347 25.58 4.39 8.45
N CYS A 348 24.41 4.17 7.86
CA CYS A 348 23.95 2.83 7.49
C CYS A 348 23.31 2.84 6.11
N ARG A 349 23.74 1.93 5.23
CA ARG A 349 23.08 1.62 3.98
C ARG A 349 22.13 0.45 4.16
N ILE A 350 20.92 0.60 3.63
CA ILE A 350 19.90 -0.43 3.62
C ILE A 350 19.58 -0.77 2.18
N PHE A 351 19.81 -2.02 1.80
CA PHE A 351 19.53 -2.58 0.49
C PHE A 351 18.39 -3.60 0.59
N TYR A 352 17.52 -3.65 -0.41
CA TYR A 352 16.53 -4.71 -0.58
C TYR A 352 15.99 -4.73 -2.02
N ASN A 353 15.41 -5.85 -2.44
CA ASN A 353 14.63 -5.95 -3.67
C ASN A 353 13.14 -5.74 -3.35
N ARG A 354 12.47 -4.81 -4.04
CA ARG A 354 11.07 -4.45 -3.79
C ARG A 354 10.17 -4.90 -4.92
N THR A 355 9.11 -5.62 -4.56
CA THR A 355 7.93 -5.82 -5.41
C THR A 355 6.78 -5.02 -4.82
N ALA A 356 6.22 -4.08 -5.59
CA ALA A 356 5.07 -3.27 -5.17
C ALA A 356 3.81 -3.74 -5.90
N PHE A 357 2.68 -3.81 -5.21
CA PHE A 357 1.39 -4.22 -5.74
C PHE A 357 0.38 -3.10 -5.51
N GLN A 358 -0.21 -2.60 -6.60
CA GLN A 358 -1.14 -1.48 -6.58
C GLN A 358 -1.84 -1.39 -7.94
N PHE A 359 -3.14 -1.09 -7.97
CA PHE A 359 -3.79 -0.72 -9.22
C PHE A 359 -3.29 0.67 -9.68
N PRO A 360 -3.04 0.87 -10.99
CA PRO A 360 -2.82 2.21 -11.55
C PRO A 360 -3.97 3.15 -11.17
N GLY A 361 -3.65 4.38 -10.73
CA GLY A 361 -4.65 5.38 -10.31
C GLY A 361 -5.29 5.16 -8.94
N ASP A 362 -5.38 3.92 -8.43
CA ASP A 362 -5.99 3.64 -7.12
C ASP A 362 -4.98 3.75 -5.97
N GLN A 363 -5.29 4.57 -4.96
CA GLN A 363 -4.46 4.75 -3.77
C GLN A 363 -5.02 4.05 -2.52
N LYS A 364 -6.18 3.39 -2.62
CA LYS A 364 -6.90 2.79 -1.49
C LYS A 364 -6.07 1.73 -0.75
N LEU A 365 -5.46 0.84 -1.53
CA LEU A 365 -4.63 -0.25 -1.03
C LEU A 365 -3.30 -0.31 -1.80
N ARG A 366 -2.19 -0.25 -1.06
CA ARG A 366 -0.85 -0.46 -1.59
C ARG A 366 -0.11 -1.46 -0.73
N ILE A 367 0.39 -2.51 -1.36
CA ILE A 367 1.20 -3.54 -0.71
C ILE A 367 2.61 -3.49 -1.29
N SER A 368 3.63 -3.68 -0.46
CA SER A 368 5.00 -3.86 -0.94
C SER A 368 5.69 -4.96 -0.15
N LEU A 369 6.41 -5.82 -0.86
CA LEU A 369 7.23 -6.87 -0.27
C LEU A 369 8.70 -6.58 -0.56
N ASP A 370 9.48 -6.44 0.50
CA ASP A 370 10.92 -6.18 0.44
C ASP A 370 11.68 -7.47 0.79
N SER A 371 12.33 -8.09 -0.19
CA SER A 371 13.17 -9.30 -0.03
C SER A 371 14.67 -8.96 -0.06
N ASN A 372 15.53 -9.92 0.30
CA ASN A 372 17.00 -9.76 0.34
C ASN A 372 17.45 -8.54 1.15
N LEU A 373 16.77 -8.27 2.27
CA LEU A 373 17.03 -7.09 3.09
C LEU A 373 18.42 -7.20 3.72
N THR A 374 19.27 -6.21 3.45
CA THR A 374 20.66 -6.19 3.89
C THR A 374 20.99 -4.82 4.47
N PHE A 375 21.73 -4.80 5.58
CA PHE A 375 22.23 -3.62 6.25
C PHE A 375 23.74 -3.59 6.15
N ILE A 376 24.32 -2.47 5.75
CA ILE A 376 25.76 -2.31 5.54
C ILE A 376 26.24 -1.04 6.25
N ARG A 377 27.39 -1.10 6.91
CA ARG A 377 28.04 0.05 7.52
C ARG A 377 28.58 1.02 6.46
N GLU A 378 28.21 2.27 6.63
CA GLU A 378 28.74 3.40 5.85
C GLU A 378 29.63 4.30 6.72
N ASP A 379 29.53 4.19 8.05
CA ASP A 379 30.22 5.04 9.02
C ASP A 379 31.74 4.78 9.14
N HIS A 380 32.42 5.65 9.88
CA HIS A 380 33.84 5.55 10.24
C HIS A 380 34.05 5.64 11.75
N LEU A 381 33.05 5.27 12.55
CA LEU A 381 33.08 5.48 14.02
C LEU A 381 34.16 4.67 14.72
N ASP A 382 34.53 3.52 14.14
CA ASP A 382 35.61 2.64 14.60
C ASP A 382 36.98 2.98 13.99
N GLY A 383 37.11 4.12 13.30
CA GLY A 383 38.34 4.55 12.65
C GLY A 383 38.60 3.89 11.28
N GLN A 384 37.80 2.92 10.84
CA GLN A 384 37.95 2.33 9.51
C GLN A 384 37.34 3.22 8.42
N ILE A 385 38.15 3.60 7.44
CA ILE A 385 37.71 4.41 6.30
C ILE A 385 37.07 3.48 5.26
N ARG A 386 35.74 3.49 5.22
CA ARG A 386 34.94 2.67 4.29
C ARG A 386 34.61 3.37 2.98
N ARG A 387 34.49 4.71 2.99
CA ARG A 387 34.03 5.50 1.86
C ARG A 387 35.22 6.23 1.24
N ALA A 388 35.29 6.23 -0.09
CA ALA A 388 36.34 6.90 -0.83
C ALA A 388 36.32 8.42 -0.57
N LYS A 389 37.52 9.02 -0.59
CA LYS A 389 37.69 10.47 -0.64
C LYS A 389 37.67 10.93 -2.10
N ASP A 390 37.07 12.08 -2.36
CA ASP A 390 37.17 12.76 -3.63
C ASP A 390 38.56 13.40 -3.82
N ASN A 391 38.83 13.94 -5.01
CA ASN A 391 40.08 14.63 -5.33
C ASN A 391 40.37 15.83 -4.41
N ASN A 392 39.35 16.35 -3.72
CA ASN A 392 39.44 17.47 -2.79
C ASN A 392 39.55 17.01 -1.32
N GLY A 393 39.70 15.70 -1.08
CA GLY A 393 39.81 15.11 0.25
C GLY A 393 38.50 14.90 1.00
N ASN A 394 37.34 15.24 0.41
CA ASN A 394 36.02 15.03 1.03
C ASN A 394 35.56 13.59 0.87
N ILE A 395 35.00 13.03 1.94
CA ILE A 395 34.46 11.67 1.92
C ILE A 395 33.14 11.64 1.14
N ASN A 396 32.99 10.70 0.23
CA ASN A 396 31.78 10.52 -0.56
C ASN A 396 30.56 10.14 0.31
N TRP A 397 29.35 10.46 -0.15
CA TRP A 397 28.10 10.20 0.56
C TRP A 397 27.72 8.70 0.66
N ARG A 398 28.33 7.84 -0.16
CA ARG A 398 28.17 6.38 -0.15
C ARG A 398 29.47 5.67 -0.46
N ARG A 399 29.57 4.42 -0.02
CA ARG A 399 30.58 3.45 -0.45
C ARG A 399 30.54 3.19 -1.96
N SER A 400 31.72 3.15 -2.59
CA SER A 400 31.91 2.93 -4.04
C SER A 400 32.29 1.50 -4.40
N ASP A 401 32.73 0.72 -3.42
CA ASP A 401 33.08 -0.70 -3.54
C ASP A 401 31.85 -1.63 -3.66
N ILE A 402 30.65 -1.11 -3.40
CA ILE A 402 29.40 -1.88 -3.39
C ILE A 402 28.33 -1.34 -4.34
N GLY A 403 27.98 -2.16 -5.33
CA GLY A 403 26.89 -1.93 -6.28
C GLY A 403 25.53 -2.38 -5.76
N ILE A 404 24.85 -3.24 -6.51
CA ILE A 404 23.54 -3.84 -6.15
C ILE A 404 23.62 -5.37 -6.04
N ASP A 405 24.84 -5.90 -6.05
CA ASP A 405 25.14 -7.33 -6.20
C ASP A 405 24.99 -8.06 -4.86
N TYR A 406 23.75 -8.32 -4.48
CA TYR A 406 23.43 -9.20 -3.36
C TYR A 406 24.01 -10.61 -3.59
N PRO A 407 24.66 -11.25 -2.59
CA PRO A 407 24.65 -10.93 -1.15
C PRO A 407 25.84 -10.10 -0.64
N PHE A 408 26.52 -9.34 -1.51
CA PHE A 408 27.67 -8.49 -1.16
C PHE A 408 28.81 -9.25 -0.47
N ARG A 409 29.31 -10.31 -1.12
CA ARG A 409 30.39 -11.16 -0.58
C ARG A 409 31.73 -10.42 -0.41
N ASN A 410 31.91 -9.31 -1.13
CA ASN A 410 33.11 -8.49 -1.07
C ASN A 410 33.14 -7.56 0.16
N VAL A 411 32.09 -7.52 0.97
CA VAL A 411 32.01 -6.72 2.20
C VAL A 411 32.42 -7.59 3.38
N ASN A 412 33.24 -7.05 4.28
CA ASN A 412 33.60 -7.71 5.53
C ASN A 412 32.34 -8.08 6.33
N GLU A 413 32.31 -9.28 6.92
CA GLU A 413 31.18 -9.78 7.73
C GLU A 413 30.86 -8.89 8.94
N ASP A 414 31.85 -8.17 9.49
CA ASP A 414 31.63 -7.19 10.59
C ASP A 414 30.88 -5.93 10.12
N ASP A 415 30.88 -5.66 8.82
CA ASP A 415 30.26 -4.48 8.21
C ASP A 415 28.85 -4.73 7.67
N ILE A 416 28.40 -5.99 7.66
CA ILE A 416 27.18 -6.40 6.93
C ILE A 416 26.29 -7.29 7.78
N ILE A 417 24.99 -7.03 7.73
CA ILE A 417 23.96 -7.89 8.32
C ILE A 417 22.95 -8.22 7.25
N ARG A 418 22.83 -9.52 6.97
CA ARG A 418 21.85 -10.08 6.03
C ARG A 418 20.62 -10.50 6.84
N PHE A 419 19.52 -9.80 6.64
CA PHE A 419 18.31 -10.03 7.41
C PHE A 419 17.64 -11.35 6.98
N PRO A 420 17.24 -12.23 7.92
CA PRO A 420 16.77 -13.57 7.59
C PRO A 420 15.38 -13.61 6.94
N TYR A 421 14.61 -12.52 6.99
CA TYR A 421 13.22 -12.50 6.54
C TYR A 421 12.97 -11.43 5.46
N ALA A 422 11.89 -11.56 4.71
CA ALA A 422 11.35 -10.47 3.90
C ALA A 422 10.39 -9.61 4.73
N VAL A 423 10.17 -8.36 4.32
CA VAL A 423 9.29 -7.41 5.01
C VAL A 423 8.12 -7.05 4.11
N LEU A 424 6.92 -7.49 4.49
CA LEU A 424 5.66 -7.10 3.88
C LEU A 424 5.14 -5.83 4.54
N GLU A 425 4.90 -4.77 3.77
CA GLU A 425 4.35 -3.49 4.21
C GLU A 425 3.02 -3.25 3.49
N ILE A 426 1.97 -3.01 4.28
CA ILE A 426 0.61 -2.77 3.77
C ILE A 426 0.21 -1.35 4.16
N LYS A 427 -0.32 -0.60 3.19
CA LYS A 427 -0.82 0.76 3.35
C LYS A 427 -2.27 0.83 2.91
N ILE A 428 -3.12 1.21 3.85
CA ILE A 428 -4.56 1.37 3.63
C ILE A 428 -4.95 2.81 3.93
N GLN A 429 -5.75 3.40 3.06
CA GLN A 429 -6.35 4.72 3.27
C GLN A 429 -7.66 4.59 4.06
N SER A 430 -7.58 4.72 5.38
CA SER A 430 -8.71 4.51 6.29
C SER A 430 -9.74 5.65 6.29
N HIS A 431 -9.39 6.85 5.80
CA HIS A 431 -10.25 8.05 5.84
C HIS A 431 -11.51 7.96 4.96
N LEU A 432 -11.60 6.97 4.07
CA LEU A 432 -12.79 6.69 3.26
C LEU A 432 -13.74 5.64 3.89
N GLY A 433 -13.54 5.29 5.17
CA GLY A 433 -14.35 4.24 5.83
C GLY A 433 -14.09 2.83 5.27
N GLN A 434 -12.98 2.66 4.54
CA GLN A 434 -12.68 1.42 3.83
C GLN A 434 -12.13 0.35 4.77
N GLN A 435 -12.77 -0.81 4.77
CA GLN A 435 -12.32 -1.99 5.52
C GLN A 435 -11.21 -2.73 4.76
N THR A 436 -10.40 -3.49 5.48
CA THR A 436 -9.43 -4.43 4.92
C THR A 436 -10.18 -5.49 4.11
N PRO A 437 -9.87 -5.70 2.81
CA PRO A 437 -10.52 -6.75 2.02
C PRO A 437 -10.39 -8.12 2.68
N ASP A 438 -11.39 -8.98 2.53
CA ASP A 438 -11.44 -10.29 3.20
C ASP A 438 -10.26 -11.19 2.83
N TRP A 439 -9.87 -11.21 1.55
CA TRP A 439 -8.70 -11.96 1.08
C TRP A 439 -7.40 -11.49 1.75
N LEU A 440 -7.27 -10.18 2.00
CA LEU A 440 -6.11 -9.61 2.66
C LEU A 440 -6.12 -9.94 4.15
N SER A 441 -7.28 -9.85 4.79
CA SER A 441 -7.47 -10.26 6.19
C SER A 441 -7.14 -11.76 6.38
N ALA A 442 -7.54 -12.62 5.43
CA ALA A 442 -7.20 -14.04 5.45
C ALA A 442 -5.68 -14.29 5.29
N LEU A 443 -5.02 -13.57 4.38
CA LEU A 443 -3.56 -13.64 4.22
C LEU A 443 -2.84 -13.16 5.50
N LEU A 444 -3.31 -12.08 6.12
CA LEU A 444 -2.69 -11.50 7.31
C LEU A 444 -2.81 -12.39 8.55
N ASN A 445 -3.89 -13.15 8.66
CA ASN A 445 -4.12 -14.11 9.73
C ASN A 445 -3.53 -15.51 9.44
N SER A 446 -2.88 -15.69 8.30
CA SER A 446 -2.33 -16.98 7.88
C SER A 446 -0.98 -17.33 8.53
N HIS A 447 -0.52 -18.55 8.28
CA HIS A 447 0.81 -19.02 8.68
C HIS A 447 1.96 -18.39 7.86
N LEU A 448 1.66 -17.72 6.74
CA LEU A 448 2.66 -17.19 5.80
C LEU A 448 3.33 -15.90 6.29
N VAL A 449 2.69 -15.18 7.20
CA VAL A 449 3.16 -13.89 7.69
C VAL A 449 3.19 -13.83 9.22
N HIS A 450 4.12 -13.04 9.74
CA HIS A 450 4.29 -12.79 11.17
C HIS A 450 4.25 -11.29 11.44
N GLU A 451 3.27 -10.82 12.21
CA GLU A 451 3.11 -9.39 12.47
C GLU A 451 4.22 -8.87 13.38
N VAL A 452 4.92 -7.82 12.94
CA VAL A 452 5.94 -7.15 13.75
C VAL A 452 5.61 -5.67 13.84
N PRO A 453 4.89 -5.26 14.90
CA PRO A 453 4.37 -3.90 15.01
C PRO A 453 5.52 -2.89 15.07
N LYS A 454 5.37 -1.78 14.35
CA LYS A 454 6.30 -0.64 14.37
C LYS A 454 7.72 -0.97 13.89
N PHE A 455 7.94 -2.11 13.23
CA PHE A 455 9.25 -2.49 12.68
C PHE A 455 9.86 -1.35 11.84
N SER A 456 11.13 -1.03 12.09
CA SER A 456 11.87 0.00 11.35
C SER A 456 13.20 -0.55 10.88
N LYS A 457 13.39 -0.57 9.55
CA LYS A 457 14.65 -0.98 8.92
C LYS A 457 15.84 -0.18 9.46
N TYR A 458 15.68 1.13 9.63
CA TYR A 458 16.73 2.01 10.15
C TYR A 458 17.12 1.68 11.60
N VAL A 459 16.12 1.51 12.48
CA VAL A 459 16.35 1.17 13.89
C VAL A 459 16.96 -0.23 14.03
N HIS A 460 16.54 -1.18 13.19
CA HIS A 460 17.17 -2.50 13.15
C HIS A 460 18.62 -2.40 12.65
N GLY A 461 18.88 -1.71 11.53
CA GLY A 461 20.22 -1.58 10.96
C GLY A 461 21.23 -1.00 11.95
N ILE A 462 20.93 0.15 12.57
CA ILE A 462 21.82 0.75 13.57
C ILE A 462 21.92 -0.11 14.84
N GLY A 463 20.77 -0.59 15.34
CA GLY A 463 20.72 -1.34 16.60
C GLY A 463 21.55 -2.63 16.59
N PHE A 464 21.76 -3.23 15.42
CA PHE A 464 22.55 -4.45 15.27
C PHE A 464 23.96 -4.20 14.72
N LEU A 465 24.15 -3.32 13.73
CA LEU A 465 25.48 -3.03 13.17
C LEU A 465 26.37 -2.26 14.16
N LEU A 466 25.79 -1.35 14.93
CA LEU A 466 26.51 -0.48 15.87
C LEU A 466 26.16 -0.82 17.32
N LYS A 467 26.01 -2.12 17.61
CA LYS A 467 25.62 -2.63 18.94
C LYS A 467 26.47 -2.07 20.08
N ASN A 468 27.77 -1.84 19.83
CA ASN A 468 28.70 -1.31 20.84
C ASN A 468 28.52 0.20 21.10
N TYR A 469 27.82 0.91 20.23
CA TYR A 469 27.60 2.37 20.32
C TYR A 469 26.18 2.73 20.79
N VAL A 470 25.26 1.76 20.89
CA VAL A 470 23.88 1.99 21.30
C VAL A 470 23.58 1.35 22.65
N SER A 471 22.92 2.09 23.54
CA SER A 471 22.53 1.57 24.85
C SER A 471 21.23 0.75 24.81
N ASN A 472 20.27 1.17 23.98
CA ASN A 472 18.95 0.56 23.89
C ASN A 472 18.81 -0.25 22.61
N SER A 473 18.25 -1.45 22.73
CA SER A 473 18.01 -2.33 21.59
C SER A 473 16.58 -2.22 21.05
N PRO A 474 16.33 -2.55 19.78
CA PRO A 474 14.97 -2.57 19.23
C PRO A 474 14.04 -3.56 19.96
N PRO A 475 12.73 -3.30 20.04
CA PRO A 475 11.80 -4.14 20.81
C PRO A 475 11.58 -5.55 20.22
N TRP A 476 11.80 -5.73 18.92
CA TRP A 476 11.61 -7.02 18.20
C TRP A 476 12.87 -7.90 18.20
N VAL A 477 13.88 -7.60 19.02
CA VAL A 477 15.12 -8.40 19.09
C VAL A 477 14.85 -9.83 19.53
N ASP A 478 13.93 -10.02 20.48
CA ASP A 478 13.58 -11.36 20.97
C ASP A 478 12.85 -12.19 19.93
N GLU A 479 12.09 -11.55 19.03
CA GLU A 479 11.40 -12.24 17.92
C GLU A 479 12.39 -12.86 16.93
N LEU A 480 13.62 -12.33 16.82
CA LEU A 480 14.66 -12.88 15.94
C LEU A 480 15.32 -14.15 16.48
N LYS A 481 15.14 -14.46 17.77
CA LYS A 481 15.70 -15.67 18.39
C LYS A 481 14.93 -16.93 18.00
N TYR A 482 13.68 -16.78 17.57
CA TYR A 482 12.78 -17.87 17.23
C TYR A 482 12.52 -17.92 15.73
N ASP A 483 12.22 -19.11 15.23
CA ASP A 483 11.77 -19.29 13.86
C ASP A 483 10.30 -18.84 13.73
N ILE A 484 10.03 -17.90 12.84
CA ILE A 484 8.68 -17.34 12.61
C ILE A 484 7.72 -18.29 11.88
N ARG A 485 8.21 -19.43 11.38
CA ARG A 485 7.38 -20.41 10.66
C ARG A 485 6.34 -21.02 11.60
N LYS A 486 5.07 -20.84 11.23
CA LYS A 486 3.90 -21.40 11.93
C LYS A 486 3.47 -22.72 11.27
N THR A 487 2.72 -23.54 12.01
CA THR A 487 2.13 -24.77 11.44
C THR A 487 1.20 -24.43 10.28
N ALA A 488 1.38 -25.12 9.15
CA ALA A 488 0.56 -24.91 7.96
C ALA A 488 -0.92 -25.13 8.27
N THR A 489 -1.72 -24.11 8.06
CA THR A 489 -3.18 -24.19 8.17
C THR A 489 -3.72 -24.90 6.92
N PRO A 490 -4.49 -26.00 7.05
CA PRO A 490 -5.14 -26.64 5.92
C PRO A 490 -5.96 -25.61 5.14
N SER A 491 -6.01 -25.72 3.81
CA SER A 491 -6.76 -24.81 2.92
C SER A 491 -6.29 -23.36 2.83
N VAL A 492 -5.10 -22.98 3.33
CA VAL A 492 -4.54 -21.63 3.13
C VAL A 492 -3.19 -21.74 2.42
N GLY A 493 -2.93 -20.86 1.46
CA GLY A 493 -1.72 -20.88 0.64
C GLY A 493 -1.94 -21.38 -0.78
N LEU A 494 -0.85 -21.72 -1.45
CA LEU A 494 -0.87 -22.35 -2.77
C LEU A 494 -0.84 -23.87 -2.65
N SER A 495 -1.74 -24.53 -3.38
CA SER A 495 -1.75 -26.00 -3.44
C SER A 495 -2.22 -26.50 -4.81
N ARG A 496 -2.25 -27.82 -4.96
CA ARG A 496 -2.79 -28.49 -6.15
C ARG A 496 -3.93 -29.42 -5.78
N SER A 497 -4.91 -29.52 -6.68
CA SER A 497 -5.89 -30.60 -6.65
C SER A 497 -5.24 -31.94 -7.00
N GLN A 498 -5.94 -33.05 -6.78
CA GLN A 498 -5.52 -34.38 -7.26
C GLN A 498 -5.31 -34.40 -8.78
N SER A 499 -6.06 -33.58 -9.52
CA SER A 499 -5.90 -33.37 -10.97
C SER A 499 -4.79 -32.36 -11.34
N SER A 500 -3.90 -32.01 -10.41
CA SER A 500 -2.78 -31.08 -10.59
C SER A 500 -3.17 -29.66 -11.03
N LYS A 501 -4.43 -29.26 -10.81
CA LYS A 501 -4.90 -27.89 -11.05
C LYS A 501 -4.49 -26.99 -9.89
N ALA A 502 -4.19 -25.73 -10.21
CA ALA A 502 -3.85 -24.72 -9.21
C ALA A 502 -5.04 -24.45 -8.27
N LEU A 503 -4.74 -24.44 -6.97
CA LEU A 503 -5.64 -24.05 -5.90
C LEU A 503 -5.00 -22.91 -5.11
N PHE A 504 -5.81 -21.92 -4.77
CA PHE A 504 -5.46 -20.76 -3.97
C PHE A 504 -6.38 -20.76 -2.77
N ASN A 505 -5.82 -20.86 -1.57
CA ASN A 505 -6.58 -21.07 -0.34
C ASN A 505 -7.61 -22.22 -0.48
N GLY A 506 -7.21 -23.33 -1.10
CA GLY A 506 -8.07 -24.49 -1.31
C GLY A 506 -9.15 -24.35 -2.41
N HIS A 507 -9.25 -23.19 -3.06
CA HIS A 507 -10.24 -22.91 -4.10
C HIS A 507 -9.61 -22.70 -5.48
N HIS A 508 -10.34 -23.04 -6.54
CA HIS A 508 -9.93 -22.64 -7.90
C HIS A 508 -10.09 -21.13 -8.09
N ARG A 509 -9.24 -20.52 -8.92
CA ARG A 509 -9.26 -19.07 -9.24
C ARG A 509 -10.68 -18.55 -9.52
N ARG A 510 -11.44 -19.25 -10.36
CA ARG A 510 -12.81 -18.85 -10.74
C ARG A 510 -13.73 -18.73 -9.52
N SER A 511 -13.65 -19.66 -8.57
CA SER A 511 -14.48 -19.63 -7.36
C SER A 511 -14.17 -18.43 -6.47
N LEU A 512 -12.89 -18.03 -6.38
CA LEU A 512 -12.47 -16.85 -5.60
C LEU A 512 -12.94 -15.54 -6.23
N MET A 513 -12.95 -15.47 -7.57
CA MET A 513 -13.41 -14.27 -8.27
C MET A 513 -14.94 -14.12 -8.18
N SER A 514 -15.70 -15.22 -8.23
CA SER A 514 -17.15 -15.19 -8.04
C SER A 514 -17.55 -14.81 -6.62
N ALA A 515 -16.85 -15.30 -5.59
CA ALA A 515 -17.15 -14.98 -4.19
C ALA A 515 -16.90 -13.50 -3.84
N ASN A 516 -15.87 -12.87 -4.43
CA ASN A 516 -15.64 -11.44 -4.27
C ASN A 516 -16.62 -10.57 -5.07
N GLY A 517 -17.22 -11.11 -6.14
CA GLY A 517 -18.18 -10.42 -7.00
C GLY A 517 -19.59 -10.29 -6.43
N GLU A 518 -19.93 -11.00 -5.36
CA GLU A 518 -21.25 -10.86 -4.71
C GLU A 518 -21.32 -9.67 -3.73
N SER A 519 -20.20 -9.02 -3.40
CA SER A 519 -20.16 -7.80 -2.57
C SER A 519 -20.09 -6.49 -3.36
N GLU A 520 -19.81 -6.52 -4.67
CA GLU A 520 -20.02 -5.38 -5.56
C GLU A 520 -21.27 -5.67 -6.39
N GLY A 521 -22.39 -5.06 -6.03
CA GLY A 521 -23.61 -5.06 -6.83
C GLY A 521 -23.39 -4.34 -8.15
N VAL A 522 -22.70 -4.99 -9.09
CA VAL A 522 -22.69 -4.63 -10.51
C VAL A 522 -23.82 -5.42 -11.13
N ASP A 523 -24.88 -4.68 -11.45
CA ASP A 523 -26.04 -5.13 -12.19
C ASP A 523 -25.57 -5.99 -13.39
N LYS A 524 -25.86 -7.29 -13.38
CA LYS A 524 -25.61 -8.19 -14.51
C LYS A 524 -26.59 -7.82 -15.62
N ARG A 525 -26.27 -6.78 -16.39
CA ARG A 525 -26.79 -6.58 -17.74
C ARG A 525 -25.65 -6.81 -18.71
N GLU A 526 -25.88 -7.71 -19.66
CA GLU A 526 -24.90 -8.14 -20.65
C GLU A 526 -24.29 -6.94 -21.41
N PRO A 527 -22.97 -6.91 -21.66
CA PRO A 527 -22.34 -5.83 -22.45
C PRO A 527 -22.78 -5.81 -23.92
N ALA A 528 -23.39 -6.89 -24.40
CA ALA A 528 -23.77 -7.07 -25.80
C ALA A 528 -24.99 -6.25 -26.21
N GLU A 529 -25.89 -5.89 -25.28
CA GLU A 529 -27.10 -5.12 -25.61
C GLU A 529 -26.87 -3.61 -25.65
N ARG A 530 -25.97 -3.07 -24.83
CA ARG A 530 -25.62 -1.63 -24.87
C ARG A 530 -24.94 -1.20 -26.17
N PHE A 531 -24.18 -2.10 -26.80
CA PHE A 531 -23.58 -1.84 -28.11
C PHE A 531 -24.59 -1.93 -29.26
N ARG A 532 -25.70 -2.65 -29.07
CA ARG A 532 -26.79 -2.76 -30.05
C ARG A 532 -27.73 -1.55 -30.01
N GLU A 533 -27.99 -0.99 -28.82
CA GLU A 533 -28.78 0.24 -28.69
C GLU A 533 -28.06 1.48 -29.26
N MET A 534 -26.74 1.57 -29.13
CA MET A 534 -25.99 2.72 -29.66
C MET A 534 -25.86 2.72 -31.20
N VAL A 535 -25.97 1.55 -31.85
CA VAL A 535 -25.92 1.41 -33.32
C VAL A 535 -27.31 1.55 -33.96
N ASN A 536 -28.39 1.29 -33.20
CA ASN A 536 -29.77 1.46 -33.68
C ASN A 536 -30.34 2.88 -33.52
N LEU A 537 -29.62 3.80 -32.87
CA LEU A 537 -30.03 5.20 -32.70
C LEU A 537 -29.55 6.14 -33.82
N THR A 538 -28.82 5.63 -34.82
CA THR A 538 -28.41 6.38 -36.02
C THR A 538 -29.22 6.04 -37.28
N SER A 539 -30.29 5.27 -37.16
CA SER A 539 -31.16 4.90 -38.29
C SER A 539 -32.64 5.13 -38.00
N LEU A 540 -33.03 6.39 -37.82
CA LEU A 540 -34.42 6.83 -37.95
C LEU A 540 -34.45 8.16 -38.73
N ASN A 541 -34.35 8.03 -40.06
CA ASN A 541 -34.77 9.09 -40.97
C ASN A 541 -36.31 9.10 -41.01
N TRP A 542 -36.90 10.24 -40.69
CA TRP A 542 -38.15 10.66 -41.31
C TRP A 542 -37.80 11.58 -42.48
N THR A 543 -38.24 11.18 -43.66
CA THR A 543 -38.06 11.84 -44.96
C THR A 543 -38.86 13.14 -45.05
N PHE A 544 -38.30 14.20 -45.66
CA PHE A 544 -38.91 14.83 -46.85
C PHE A 544 -37.94 15.78 -47.61
N ASP A 545 -37.94 15.59 -48.93
CA ASP A 545 -37.60 16.44 -50.08
C ASP A 545 -36.19 17.01 -50.39
N ASN A 546 -35.54 16.37 -51.40
CA ASN A 546 -35.34 16.86 -52.78
C ASN A 546 -35.05 18.37 -52.97
N THR A 547 -34.06 18.85 -53.70
CA THR A 547 -33.31 18.39 -54.87
C THR A 547 -32.28 19.48 -55.22
N LYS A 548 -31.36 19.17 -56.15
CA LYS A 548 -30.72 20.05 -57.17
C LYS A 548 -29.21 20.34 -57.07
N PHE A 549 -28.54 19.89 -58.15
CA PHE A 549 -27.26 20.34 -58.74
C PHE A 549 -25.96 19.84 -58.11
N ILE A 550 -24.87 19.53 -58.82
CA ILE A 550 -24.54 18.91 -60.14
C ILE A 550 -22.99 19.01 -60.16
N GLU A 551 -22.31 17.91 -60.52
CA GLU A 551 -20.94 17.86 -61.12
C GLU A 551 -19.74 18.47 -60.33
N LYS A 552 -18.47 18.10 -60.52
CA LYS A 552 -17.70 17.01 -61.14
C LYS A 552 -16.23 17.26 -60.72
N LEU A 553 -15.46 16.18 -60.68
CA LEU A 553 -14.02 16.06 -60.98
C LEU A 553 -12.96 16.84 -60.17
N GLY A 554 -11.95 16.08 -59.73
CA GLY A 554 -10.55 16.39 -60.04
C GLY A 554 -9.57 16.32 -58.87
N ASP A 555 -8.95 15.15 -58.67
CA ASP A 555 -7.61 15.03 -58.07
C ASP A 555 -6.54 15.39 -59.14
N PRO A 556 -5.21 15.39 -58.86
CA PRO A 556 -4.40 15.73 -57.68
C PRO A 556 -3.17 16.64 -58.07
N VAL A 557 -2.15 16.76 -57.19
CA VAL A 557 -0.68 16.78 -57.49
C VAL A 557 0.15 18.06 -57.18
N LEU A 558 1.16 17.85 -56.29
CA LEU A 558 2.54 18.45 -56.15
C LEU A 558 2.72 19.98 -56.04
N ASP A 559 3.75 20.57 -55.43
CA ASP A 559 4.84 20.20 -54.51
C ASP A 559 5.54 21.54 -54.13
N ASN A 560 6.28 21.51 -53.02
CA ASN A 560 7.53 22.25 -52.75
C ASN A 560 7.60 23.77 -52.40
N GLU A 561 8.33 23.97 -51.29
CA GLU A 561 9.43 24.92 -51.03
C GLU A 561 9.18 26.38 -50.55
N THR A 562 9.41 26.54 -49.25
CA THR A 562 10.34 27.50 -48.56
C THR A 562 10.43 28.97 -49.00
N LEU A 563 10.17 29.91 -48.07
CA LEU A 563 11.15 30.78 -47.37
C LEU A 563 10.48 31.97 -46.63
N LYS A 564 11.03 32.28 -45.44
CA LYS A 564 11.19 33.56 -44.69
C LYS A 564 10.51 34.81 -45.29
N GLN A 565 9.97 35.77 -44.52
CA GLN A 565 10.65 36.61 -43.52
C GLN A 565 9.67 37.69 -42.99
N GLU A 566 10.10 38.37 -41.92
CA GLU A 566 9.46 39.38 -41.09
C GLU A 566 8.99 40.67 -41.79
N ASN A 567 8.03 41.36 -41.13
CA ASN A 567 8.01 42.80 -40.76
C ASN A 567 6.54 43.25 -40.54
N SER A 568 6.15 44.20 -39.69
CA SER A 568 6.74 44.94 -38.56
C SER A 568 5.72 46.03 -38.18
N ASN A 569 5.62 46.36 -36.87
CA ASN A 569 5.32 47.70 -36.30
C ASN A 569 3.90 48.30 -36.49
N SER A 570 3.34 49.17 -35.65
CA SER A 570 3.59 49.77 -34.31
C SER A 570 2.45 50.77 -34.00
N PHE A 571 2.55 51.52 -32.88
CA PHE A 571 1.80 52.71 -32.38
C PHE A 571 0.82 52.42 -31.21
N LEU A 572 1.17 52.71 -29.94
CA LEU A 572 1.24 54.00 -29.17
C LEU A 572 -0.17 54.47 -28.70
N ALA A 573 -0.46 54.98 -27.48
CA ALA A 573 0.22 55.13 -26.18
C ALA A 573 -0.75 55.81 -25.16
N SER A 574 -0.30 55.95 -23.89
CA SER A 574 -0.65 56.98 -22.87
C SER A 574 -2.00 56.81 -22.12
N ASP A 575 -2.19 57.06 -20.81
CA ASP A 575 -1.38 57.67 -19.73
C ASP A 575 -1.90 57.28 -18.32
N VAL A 576 -1.08 57.56 -17.29
CA VAL A 576 -1.18 57.33 -15.81
C VAL A 576 -1.39 58.71 -15.11
N PRO A 577 -2.06 58.91 -13.92
CA PRO A 577 -1.45 58.82 -12.55
C PRO A 577 -2.43 58.48 -11.37
N ASP A 578 -2.04 57.70 -10.35
CA ASP A 578 -1.32 58.00 -9.08
C ASP A 578 -2.12 58.75 -7.98
N ARG A 579 -2.33 58.12 -6.80
CA ARG A 579 -1.97 58.65 -5.46
C ARG A 579 -2.46 57.81 -4.27
N THR A 580 -1.55 57.66 -3.31
CA THR A 580 -1.74 57.28 -1.90
C THR A 580 -1.85 58.53 -1.02
N GLN A 581 -2.52 58.47 0.14
CA GLN A 581 -1.98 58.89 1.45
C GLN A 581 -2.93 58.66 2.64
N VAL A 582 -2.35 58.76 3.84
CA VAL A 582 -2.66 58.19 5.15
C VAL A 582 -3.00 59.31 6.17
N ASN A 583 -3.87 59.07 7.18
CA ASN A 583 -3.69 59.28 8.64
C ASN A 583 -4.96 59.66 9.45
N GLY A 584 -5.01 59.17 10.71
CA GLY A 584 -5.58 59.87 11.88
C GLY A 584 -6.93 59.37 12.43
N GLY A 585 -6.96 58.84 13.66
CA GLY A 585 -8.15 58.22 14.28
C GLY A 585 -8.73 58.93 15.51
N SER A 586 -9.75 58.33 16.15
CA SER A 586 -9.96 58.20 17.61
C SER A 586 -11.28 57.46 17.94
N GLU A 587 -11.19 56.54 18.91
CA GLU A 587 -12.14 56.14 19.97
C GLU A 587 -13.60 55.66 19.71
N SER A 588 -13.82 54.38 20.12
CA SER A 588 -14.77 53.92 21.17
C SER A 588 -15.93 52.98 20.78
N MET A 589 -16.09 51.96 21.65
CA MET A 589 -17.20 51.04 21.93
C MET A 589 -17.51 49.82 21.02
N ASP A 590 -16.80 48.72 21.32
CA ASP A 590 -17.31 47.54 22.06
C ASP A 590 -18.76 47.06 21.82
N LYS A 591 -18.93 45.92 21.12
CA LYS A 591 -19.95 44.88 21.37
C LYS A 591 -19.43 43.47 21.02
N ARG A 592 -18.86 42.79 22.03
CA ARG A 592 -19.01 41.37 22.45
C ARG A 592 -19.38 40.31 21.38
N ASN A 593 -18.56 39.27 21.19
CA ASN A 593 -18.45 38.05 22.00
C ASN A 593 -19.78 37.29 22.25
N VAL A 594 -20.14 36.40 21.32
CA VAL A 594 -21.06 35.25 21.46
C VAL A 594 -20.57 34.23 20.41
N VAL A 595 -19.70 33.26 20.69
CA VAL A 595 -20.00 31.89 21.13
C VAL A 595 -18.66 31.24 21.54
N THR A 596 -18.26 31.37 22.81
CA THR A 596 -17.21 30.52 23.43
C THR A 596 -17.49 30.35 24.93
N LYS A 597 -18.74 30.06 25.28
CA LYS A 597 -19.19 29.80 26.66
C LYS A 597 -20.45 28.93 26.75
N MET A 598 -20.35 27.72 26.22
CA MET A 598 -21.13 26.52 26.58
C MET A 598 -20.14 25.40 26.26
N PHE A 599 -19.30 24.88 27.15
CA PHE A 599 -19.64 24.04 28.28
C PHE A 599 -18.45 24.05 29.26
N SER A 600 -18.58 24.76 30.37
CA SER A 600 -17.78 24.53 31.57
C SER A 600 -18.67 24.76 32.79
N GLY A 601 -18.95 23.69 33.51
CA GLY A 601 -19.58 23.74 34.84
C GLY A 601 -20.83 22.89 34.97
N PHE A 602 -20.66 21.61 35.31
CA PHE A 602 -21.37 21.05 36.46
C PHE A 602 -20.49 19.97 37.11
N LYS A 603 -20.27 20.16 38.41
CA LYS A 603 -19.48 19.38 39.35
C LYS A 603 -20.43 18.90 40.45
N ASP A 604 -20.00 17.88 41.18
CA ASP A 604 -20.49 17.29 42.44
C ASP A 604 -21.32 15.99 42.25
N LYS A 605 -21.17 14.92 43.04
CA LYS A 605 -20.53 14.75 44.36
C LYS A 605 -20.18 13.27 44.65
N ARG A 606 -19.28 13.10 45.61
CA ARG A 606 -18.54 11.90 46.08
C ARG A 606 -19.34 10.80 46.80
N ARG A 607 -18.78 9.57 46.78
CA ARG A 607 -18.52 8.62 47.91
C ARG A 607 -17.85 7.36 47.29
N GLY A 608 -16.77 6.73 47.76
CA GLY A 608 -15.99 6.76 49.00
C GLY A 608 -15.80 5.30 49.50
N GLN A 609 -14.53 4.84 49.61
CA GLN A 609 -14.02 3.60 50.26
C GLN A 609 -14.19 2.26 49.48
N LYS A 610 -13.26 1.27 49.48
CA LYS A 610 -12.11 0.94 50.35
C LYS A 610 -11.17 -0.06 49.62
N GLU A 611 -9.90 -0.07 50.02
CA GLU A 611 -8.85 -1.05 49.65
C GLU A 611 -9.05 -2.43 50.31
N MET A 612 -8.53 -3.50 49.68
CA MET A 612 -7.80 -4.66 50.28
C MET A 612 -7.53 -5.70 49.17
N ALA A 613 -6.27 -5.94 48.80
CA ALA A 613 -5.37 -6.98 49.34
C ALA A 613 -5.67 -8.41 48.82
N GLN A 614 -4.85 -8.84 47.85
CA GLN A 614 -4.01 -10.04 47.88
C GLN A 614 -4.60 -11.36 48.42
N GLU A 615 -4.67 -12.39 47.57
CA GLU A 615 -4.28 -13.75 47.98
C GLU A 615 -3.90 -14.65 46.78
N HIS A 616 -2.68 -15.16 46.84
CA HIS A 616 -2.19 -16.35 46.15
C HIS A 616 -2.75 -17.59 46.86
N LEU A 617 -3.17 -18.64 46.15
CA LEU A 617 -2.59 -19.98 46.34
C LEU A 617 -2.98 -20.97 45.23
N SER A 618 -1.96 -21.75 44.87
CA SER A 618 -1.87 -22.95 44.04
C SER A 618 -2.81 -24.11 44.40
N VAL A 619 -3.06 -25.03 43.46
CA VAL A 619 -2.57 -26.44 43.49
C VAL A 619 -2.99 -27.16 42.19
N THR A 620 -2.08 -28.00 41.69
CA THR A 620 -2.16 -28.87 40.50
C THR A 620 -2.76 -30.26 40.85
N PRO A 621 -2.52 -31.37 40.12
CA PRO A 621 -3.54 -32.08 39.35
C PRO A 621 -3.87 -33.50 39.89
N SER A 622 -4.92 -34.14 39.34
CA SER A 622 -4.96 -35.56 38.94
C SER A 622 -6.31 -36.26 39.20
N ALA A 623 -6.78 -36.93 38.14
CA ALA A 623 -7.55 -38.17 38.06
C ALA A 623 -8.69 -38.49 39.06
N LEU A 624 -9.92 -38.66 38.55
CA LEU A 624 -10.53 -39.99 38.37
C LEU A 624 -11.85 -39.91 37.56
N GLU A 625 -11.88 -40.71 36.50
CA GLU A 625 -12.97 -41.41 35.80
C GLU A 625 -14.49 -41.20 36.04
N ARG A 626 -15.19 -41.38 34.90
CA ARG A 626 -16.54 -41.95 34.66
C ARG A 626 -17.78 -41.02 34.67
N GLY A 627 -18.31 -40.84 33.46
CA GLY A 627 -19.60 -41.44 33.12
C GLY A 627 -20.87 -40.61 33.26
N PHE A 628 -21.33 -40.10 32.10
CA PHE A 628 -22.71 -39.89 31.67
C PHE A 628 -23.47 -38.57 31.93
N LYS A 629 -23.95 -38.07 30.77
CA LYS A 629 -25.12 -37.22 30.48
C LYS A 629 -25.04 -35.73 30.86
N LYS A 630 -24.86 -34.91 29.82
CA LYS A 630 -25.08 -33.46 29.82
C LYS A 630 -26.55 -33.14 30.13
N PRO A 631 -26.86 -32.29 31.12
CA PRO A 631 -28.08 -31.50 31.13
C PRO A 631 -27.81 -30.10 30.55
N SER A 632 -28.85 -29.54 29.97
CA SER A 632 -28.86 -28.29 29.20
C SER A 632 -28.53 -27.06 30.06
N ARG A 633 -27.78 -26.14 29.43
CA ARG A 633 -27.38 -24.85 29.98
C ARG A 633 -28.60 -23.94 30.22
N ARG A 634 -28.77 -23.47 31.46
CA ARG A 634 -29.35 -22.15 31.76
C ARG A 634 -28.21 -21.15 31.97
N GLY A 635 -28.27 -20.02 31.25
CA GLY A 635 -27.75 -18.74 31.73
C GLY A 635 -26.31 -18.32 31.38
N THR A 636 -25.83 -18.46 30.14
CA THR A 636 -24.70 -17.64 29.67
C THR A 636 -25.21 -16.28 29.19
N LEU A 637 -24.70 -15.18 29.76
CA LEU A 637 -24.88 -13.82 29.23
C LEU A 637 -24.63 -13.85 27.71
N ARG A 638 -25.68 -13.57 26.94
CA ARG A 638 -25.61 -13.53 25.48
C ARG A 638 -24.70 -12.36 25.11
N LYS A 639 -23.57 -12.65 24.43
CA LYS A 639 -22.72 -11.62 23.82
C LYS A 639 -23.63 -10.69 23.01
N LEU A 640 -23.63 -9.41 23.38
CA LEU A 640 -24.33 -8.36 22.66
C LEU A 640 -23.82 -8.36 21.23
N ASP A 641 -24.69 -8.63 20.25
CA ASP A 641 -24.31 -8.60 18.83
C ASP A 641 -24.03 -7.13 18.44
N PRO A 642 -22.77 -6.75 18.14
CA PRO A 642 -22.43 -5.38 17.76
C PRO A 642 -23.21 -4.92 16.53
N LYS A 643 -23.58 -5.86 15.64
CA LYS A 643 -24.34 -5.56 14.42
C LYS A 643 -25.73 -4.99 14.74
N ALA A 644 -26.37 -5.44 15.83
CA ALA A 644 -27.67 -4.95 16.23
C ALA A 644 -27.61 -3.50 16.76
N PHE A 645 -26.53 -3.11 17.43
CA PHE A 645 -26.31 -1.73 17.87
C PHE A 645 -26.07 -0.79 16.69
N PHE A 646 -25.21 -1.17 15.74
CA PHE A 646 -24.96 -0.38 14.55
C PHE A 646 -26.21 -0.25 13.66
N SER A 647 -27.06 -1.29 13.60
CA SER A 647 -28.34 -1.22 12.91
C SER A 647 -29.30 -0.22 13.57
N ASN A 648 -29.37 -0.18 14.91
CA ASN A 648 -30.18 0.79 15.65
C ASN A 648 -29.69 2.24 15.44
N GLU A 649 -28.37 2.44 15.46
CA GLU A 649 -27.74 3.74 15.20
C GLU A 649 -28.03 4.23 13.78
N ARG A 650 -27.92 3.36 12.77
CA ARG A 650 -28.26 3.69 11.38
C ARG A 650 -29.71 4.12 11.24
N THR A 651 -30.65 3.41 11.87
CA THR A 651 -32.06 3.79 11.81
C THR A 651 -32.31 5.15 12.47
N PHE A 652 -31.67 5.44 13.60
CA PHE A 652 -31.75 6.74 14.26
C PHE A 652 -31.22 7.87 13.37
N MET A 653 -30.07 7.67 12.74
CA MET A 653 -29.49 8.64 11.79
C MET A 653 -30.40 8.91 10.60
N SER A 654 -31.09 7.90 10.06
CA SER A 654 -32.05 8.10 8.97
C SER A 654 -33.28 8.95 9.39
N TRP A 655 -33.78 8.76 10.62
CA TRP A 655 -34.86 9.60 11.16
C TRP A 655 -34.43 11.04 11.41
N LEU A 656 -33.20 11.26 11.89
CA LEU A 656 -32.64 12.60 12.07
C LEU A 656 -32.42 13.32 10.74
N GLN A 657 -31.92 12.63 9.73
CA GLN A 657 -31.77 13.20 8.38
C GLN A 657 -33.11 13.67 7.83
N PHE A 658 -34.17 12.89 8.04
CA PHE A 658 -35.52 13.29 7.63
C PHE A 658 -36.04 14.52 8.40
N CYS A 659 -35.82 14.59 9.72
CA CYS A 659 -36.18 15.76 10.53
C CYS A 659 -35.42 17.01 10.08
N ALA A 660 -34.14 16.87 9.71
CA ALA A 660 -33.32 17.97 9.19
C ALA A 660 -33.85 18.50 7.85
N ILE A 661 -34.30 17.61 6.94
CA ILE A 661 -34.94 18.02 5.68
C ILE A 661 -36.25 18.78 5.95
N LEU A 662 -37.11 18.27 6.83
CA LEU A 662 -38.34 18.96 7.21
C LEU A 662 -38.09 20.32 7.87
N LEU A 663 -37.07 20.41 8.74
CA LEU A 663 -36.69 21.66 9.38
C LEU A 663 -36.17 22.68 8.35
N THR A 664 -35.39 22.22 7.36
CA THR A 664 -34.89 23.08 6.28
C THR A 664 -36.04 23.64 5.43
N ILE A 665 -37.01 22.79 5.09
CA ILE A 665 -38.23 23.22 4.37
C ILE A 665 -39.03 24.22 5.21
N ALA A 666 -39.19 23.95 6.51
CA ALA A 666 -39.91 24.82 7.42
C ALA A 666 -39.25 26.21 7.56
N LEU A 667 -37.91 26.25 7.67
CA LEU A 667 -37.14 27.49 7.75
C LEU A 667 -37.23 28.29 6.44
N ASN A 668 -37.16 27.64 5.29
CA ASN A 668 -37.34 28.30 4.00
C ASN A 668 -38.74 28.93 3.87
N LEU A 669 -39.79 28.22 4.31
CA LEU A 669 -41.17 28.73 4.32
C LEU A 669 -41.39 29.88 5.30
N LEU A 670 -40.63 29.92 6.40
CA LEU A 670 -40.68 31.01 7.38
C LEU A 670 -39.93 32.26 6.90
N ASN A 671 -38.83 32.08 6.18
CA ASN A 671 -37.99 33.19 5.71
C ASN A 671 -38.61 33.89 4.48
N ASP A 672 -39.06 33.10 3.49
CA ASP A 672 -39.45 33.63 2.18
C ASP A 672 -40.96 33.56 1.90
N GLY A 673 -41.78 33.13 2.88
CA GLY A 673 -43.21 32.87 2.69
C GLY A 673 -44.16 33.99 3.14
N ASP A 674 -45.32 34.07 2.45
CA ASP A 674 -46.50 34.85 2.87
C ASP A 674 -47.01 34.44 4.26
N GLY A 675 -47.91 35.24 4.87
CA GLY A 675 -48.44 34.97 6.21
C GLY A 675 -49.01 33.55 6.42
N ILE A 676 -49.61 32.96 5.37
CA ILE A 676 -50.10 31.58 5.36
C ILE A 676 -48.93 30.57 5.32
N SER A 677 -47.91 30.84 4.51
CA SER A 677 -46.71 30.00 4.39
C SER A 677 -45.88 29.99 5.68
N ARG A 678 -45.83 31.11 6.41
CA ARG A 678 -45.19 31.20 7.74
C ARG A 678 -45.92 30.36 8.78
N PHE A 679 -47.26 30.37 8.77
CA PHE A 679 -48.07 29.52 9.65
C PHE A 679 -47.83 28.02 9.38
N VAL A 680 -47.78 27.63 8.09
CA VAL A 680 -47.47 26.25 7.69
C VAL A 680 -46.03 25.87 8.04
N GLY A 681 -45.07 26.79 7.87
CA GLY A 681 -43.68 26.60 8.30
C GLY A 681 -43.56 26.35 9.81
N ALA A 682 -44.28 27.12 10.64
CA ALA A 682 -44.33 26.90 12.08
C ALA A 682 -44.92 25.52 12.45
N LEU A 683 -45.95 25.06 11.75
CA LEU A 683 -46.52 23.72 11.92
C LEU A 683 -45.50 22.61 11.60
N PHE A 684 -44.72 22.77 10.53
CA PHE A 684 -43.67 21.81 10.17
C PHE A 684 -42.51 21.75 11.18
N ILE A 685 -42.18 22.86 11.86
CA ILE A 685 -41.21 22.84 12.96
C ILE A 685 -41.73 21.98 14.12
N ILE A 686 -43.01 22.14 14.49
CA ILE A 686 -43.63 21.34 15.55
C ILE A 686 -43.63 19.86 15.19
N VAL A 687 -44.03 19.51 13.96
CA VAL A 687 -44.01 18.13 13.48
C VAL A 687 -42.60 17.55 13.47
N SER A 688 -41.60 18.29 12.98
CA SER A 688 -40.20 17.85 12.98
C SER A 688 -39.67 17.61 14.40
N SER A 689 -40.02 18.48 15.35
CA SER A 689 -39.66 18.32 16.77
C SER A 689 -40.27 17.05 17.39
N LEU A 690 -41.56 16.78 17.13
CA LEU A 690 -42.24 15.57 17.62
C LEU A 690 -41.65 14.29 17.03
N VAL A 691 -41.32 14.28 15.73
CA VAL A 691 -40.70 13.12 15.06
C VAL A 691 -39.27 12.89 15.57
N CYS A 692 -38.51 13.95 15.83
CA CYS A 692 -37.18 13.86 16.43
C CYS A 692 -37.24 13.25 17.85
N MET A 693 -38.20 13.69 18.67
CA MET A 693 -38.42 13.14 20.00
C MET A 693 -38.86 11.66 19.95
N TYR A 694 -39.72 11.29 19.00
CA TYR A 694 -40.11 9.89 18.76
C TYR A 694 -38.90 9.01 18.40
N ALA A 695 -38.05 9.47 17.47
CA ALA A 695 -36.85 8.75 17.06
C ALA A 695 -35.88 8.52 18.22
N LEU A 696 -35.71 9.52 19.09
CA LEU A 696 -34.88 9.42 20.30
C LEU A 696 -35.48 8.42 21.30
N ALA A 697 -36.78 8.49 21.57
CA ALA A 697 -37.45 7.56 22.48
C ALA A 697 -37.33 6.10 21.98
N ARG A 698 -37.52 5.87 20.67
CA ARG A 698 -37.37 4.54 20.06
C ARG A 698 -35.94 4.04 20.11
N PHE A 699 -34.95 4.91 19.87
CA PHE A 699 -33.53 4.56 19.98
C PHE A 699 -33.17 4.07 21.39
N HIS A 700 -33.61 4.79 22.43
CA HIS A 700 -33.37 4.41 23.83
C HIS A 700 -34.11 3.14 24.23
N LEU A 701 -35.37 2.98 23.81
CA LEU A 701 -36.16 1.78 24.08
C LEU A 701 -35.51 0.54 23.46
N ARG A 702 -35.05 0.64 22.20
CA ARG A 702 -34.38 -0.45 21.49
C ARG A 702 -33.00 -0.75 22.07
N ALA A 703 -32.25 0.27 22.47
CA ALA A 703 -30.97 0.09 23.17
C ALA A 703 -31.16 -0.60 24.53
N PHE A 704 -32.23 -0.29 25.26
CA PHE A 704 -32.58 -0.96 26.51
C PHE A 704 -32.99 -2.42 26.30
N GLN A 705 -33.80 -2.70 25.28
CA GLN A 705 -34.20 -4.07 24.91
C GLN A 705 -33.00 -4.95 24.51
N LEU A 706 -32.07 -4.40 23.73
CA LEU A 706 -30.83 -5.08 23.34
C LEU A 706 -29.94 -5.40 24.54
N ARG A 707 -29.93 -4.54 25.57
CA ARG A 707 -29.19 -4.76 26.83
C ARG A 707 -29.85 -5.78 27.75
N THR A 708 -31.18 -5.89 27.75
CA THR A 708 -31.94 -6.73 28.70
C THR A 708 -32.39 -8.07 28.12
N GLY A 709 -32.31 -8.28 26.81
CA GLY A 709 -32.55 -9.58 26.16
C GLY A 709 -33.99 -10.10 26.21
N ARG A 710 -34.96 -9.31 26.71
CA ARG A 710 -36.38 -9.67 26.73
C ARG A 710 -36.99 -9.43 25.35
N LEU A 711 -37.20 -10.51 24.61
CA LEU A 711 -37.65 -10.56 23.21
C LEU A 711 -39.19 -10.62 23.10
N SER A 712 -39.93 -9.83 23.89
CA SER A 712 -41.39 -9.95 23.99
C SER A 712 -42.19 -8.99 23.10
N ILE A 713 -41.56 -8.08 22.34
CA ILE A 713 -42.26 -7.10 21.49
C ILE A 713 -41.58 -7.06 20.11
N ARG A 714 -42.39 -7.06 19.05
CA ARG A 714 -41.98 -7.02 17.64
C ARG A 714 -41.04 -5.83 17.39
N ILE A 715 -39.89 -6.08 16.75
CA ILE A 715 -38.77 -5.13 16.61
C ILE A 715 -38.99 -4.11 15.48
N ASP A 716 -39.94 -4.39 14.58
CA ASP A 716 -40.21 -3.56 13.41
C ASP A 716 -41.04 -2.32 13.76
N ASP A 717 -40.62 -1.16 13.26
CA ASP A 717 -41.33 0.11 13.43
C ASP A 717 -42.41 0.25 12.34
N ILE A 718 -43.55 -0.41 12.57
CA ILE A 718 -44.67 -0.43 11.63
C ILE A 718 -45.45 0.90 11.66
N TYR A 719 -45.49 1.55 12.82
CA TYR A 719 -46.35 2.72 13.04
C TYR A 719 -45.67 4.05 12.70
N GLY A 720 -44.35 4.16 12.86
CA GLY A 720 -43.60 5.42 12.66
C GLY A 720 -43.80 6.02 11.26
N PRO A 721 -43.53 5.28 10.17
CA PRO A 721 -43.73 5.80 8.81
C PRO A 721 -45.19 6.14 8.49
N GLY A 722 -46.15 5.34 9.01
CA GLY A 722 -47.57 5.58 8.79
C GLY A 722 -48.08 6.86 9.45
N VAL A 723 -47.70 7.10 10.71
CA VAL A 723 -48.05 8.33 11.44
C VAL A 723 -47.40 9.55 10.81
N LEU A 724 -46.14 9.43 10.37
CA LEU A 724 -45.44 10.52 9.68
C LEU A 724 -46.13 10.89 8.36
N CYS A 725 -46.51 9.90 7.55
CA CYS A 725 -47.22 10.12 6.29
C CYS A 725 -48.55 10.84 6.53
N LEU A 726 -49.32 10.39 7.53
CA LEU A 726 -50.58 11.02 7.91
C LEU A 726 -50.39 12.50 8.33
N LEU A 727 -49.40 12.78 9.18
CA LEU A 727 -49.10 14.17 9.61
C LEU A 727 -48.71 15.08 8.44
N LEU A 728 -47.93 14.58 7.48
CA LEU A 728 -47.54 15.34 6.29
C LEU A 728 -48.72 15.60 5.35
N VAL A 729 -49.57 14.60 5.13
CA VAL A 729 -50.78 14.74 4.31
C VAL A 729 -51.74 15.73 4.96
N THR A 730 -51.92 15.68 6.28
CA THR A 730 -52.73 16.67 7.00
C THR A 730 -52.15 18.08 6.89
N ALA A 731 -50.83 18.25 7.02
CA ALA A 731 -50.18 19.56 6.86
C ALA A 731 -50.34 20.12 5.43
N LEU A 732 -50.25 19.26 4.41
CA LEU A 732 -50.48 19.61 3.01
C LEU A 732 -51.96 19.95 2.73
N ALA A 733 -52.89 19.19 3.30
CA ALA A 733 -54.33 19.44 3.19
C ALA A 733 -54.72 20.78 3.85
N ILE A 734 -54.14 21.11 5.01
CA ILE A 734 -54.33 22.41 5.67
C ILE A 734 -53.77 23.54 4.80
N ASN A 735 -52.58 23.35 4.21
CA ASN A 735 -52.01 24.33 3.27
C ASN A 735 -52.95 24.57 2.08
N PHE A 736 -53.45 23.49 1.47
CA PHE A 736 -54.38 23.58 0.35
C PHE A 736 -55.71 24.24 0.75
N TYR A 737 -56.27 23.89 1.90
CA TYR A 737 -57.51 24.47 2.41
C TYR A 737 -57.36 25.97 2.70
N LEU A 738 -56.25 26.40 3.31
CA LEU A 738 -55.97 27.82 3.57
C LEU A 738 -55.71 28.61 2.28
N ARG A 739 -55.25 27.97 1.21
CA ARG A 739 -55.04 28.59 -0.12
C ARG A 739 -56.25 28.50 -1.05
N ALA A 740 -57.21 27.61 -0.80
CA ALA A 740 -58.39 27.44 -1.64
C ALA A 740 -59.24 28.74 -1.76
N PRO A 741 -59.48 29.53 -0.70
CA PRO A 741 -60.20 30.81 -0.82
C PRO A 741 -59.48 31.83 -1.73
N LEU A 742 -58.15 31.81 -1.78
CA LEU A 742 -57.35 32.68 -2.65
C LEU A 742 -57.35 32.22 -4.12
N LEU A 743 -57.55 30.93 -4.39
CA LEU A 743 -57.65 30.36 -5.74
C LEU A 743 -59.01 30.60 -6.41
N PHE A 744 -60.07 30.81 -5.61
CA PHE A 744 -61.46 30.99 -6.05
C PHE A 744 -62.03 32.39 -5.80
N SER A 745 -61.25 33.34 -5.27
CA SER A 745 -61.62 34.75 -5.16
C SER A 745 -61.44 35.48 -6.51
N PRO A 746 -62.33 36.43 -6.89
CA PRO A 746 -62.24 37.16 -8.17
C PRO A 746 -61.00 38.05 -8.34
N ASP A 747 -60.20 38.26 -7.29
CA ASP A 747 -58.92 39.01 -7.33
C ASP A 747 -57.70 38.13 -7.69
N ARG A 748 -57.83 37.29 -8.73
CA ARG A 748 -56.80 36.32 -9.14
C ARG A 748 -55.47 36.96 -9.61
N ASN A 749 -55.50 38.26 -9.95
CA ASN A 749 -54.39 38.95 -10.63
C ASN A 749 -53.48 39.77 -9.70
N LYS A 750 -53.67 39.74 -8.38
CA LYS A 750 -52.82 40.53 -7.44
C LYS A 750 -51.75 39.74 -6.68
N VAL A 751 -51.74 38.39 -6.77
CA VAL A 751 -50.91 37.56 -5.85
C VAL A 751 -49.97 36.58 -6.56
N LEU A 752 -50.06 36.40 -7.88
CA LEU A 752 -49.09 35.59 -8.64
C LEU A 752 -48.31 36.50 -9.60
N PRO A 753 -46.98 36.70 -9.44
CA PRO A 753 -46.19 37.32 -10.48
C PRO A 753 -46.17 36.40 -11.71
N ASN A 754 -46.60 36.93 -12.85
CA ASN A 754 -46.41 36.28 -14.15
C ASN A 754 -44.93 35.89 -14.31
N PRO A 755 -44.60 34.64 -14.67
CA PRO A 755 -43.34 34.42 -15.36
C PRO A 755 -43.51 35.01 -16.76
N ILE A 756 -42.43 35.55 -17.32
CA ILE A 756 -42.31 36.15 -18.66
C ILE A 756 -42.31 37.69 -18.63
N GLY A 757 -41.10 38.22 -18.60
CA GLY A 757 -40.74 39.57 -19.01
C GLY A 757 -39.30 39.55 -19.54
N HIS A 758 -39.10 38.98 -20.73
CA HIS A 758 -37.95 39.31 -21.56
C HIS A 758 -38.33 40.53 -22.39
N SER A 759 -37.63 41.64 -22.13
CA SER A 759 -37.40 42.75 -23.07
C SER A 759 -35.99 43.24 -22.84
#